data_AF-A0A7S2D970-F1
#
_entry.id   AF-A0A7S2D970-F1
#
_cell.length_a   1.000
_cell.length_b   1.000
_cell.length_c   1.000
_cell.angle_alpha   90.00
_cell.angle_beta   90.00
_cell.angle_gamma   90.00
#
_symmetry.space_group_name_H-M   'P 1'
#
loop_
_entity.id
_entity.type
_entity.pdbx_description
1 polymer ?
#
loop_
_entity_poly.entity_id
_entity_poly.type
_entity_poly.pdbx_seq_one_letter_code
_entity_poly.pdbx_strand_id
1 'polypeptide(L)'
;MNFWRATAQVYDTSFTRCLGASGGGLRVTHESVYLENVWFFGCTASGTSGGGGMRVSFATYASLEGVFFTSCSSQTNGGGLSVLWSSYNLSSCSFVDCVADEDGGGLFFGAYEDFSPGEYSMAYAFMNGNVYNSTFETCEAGFYGGGIYIYKHSKLTIDDCEFESNSAYEGAGVYLDYSGVTMNTSVFRYNVASHHGGAGYFFSSNVTLQLCDFVSNSASSDGGALRVYSSTFSWRMSTFEANQAGYGGAVIMHYTYGNMKECTFQSNTAGNHGGALLLYSATITIQASTFNLNSADYAGTAYVRQFAEMVVTSSRFLFNQATQTAGDILVAASVVKIENSFFNYTSAADKNLLVPNINKVSCTSMCGIGQYGLCTQIGTCWSCAPGECLDCPSGKYLNATGSTSEEDCIDCKLGRATNVTATTSCTACPPGKYAGTTQSEGDGVQSGATTCYACPSGKYQEASLAYRCDDCEAGKWSSEGSTNCTACEPGKYSASTGLDSCLLCHRGRYAPNSAASDCMKCDSPKSSWAGKANCSICERYYYLTKDATCKPCPENADCQTPGTSLMNMAVNPGYWRADTQSIEIRECINTKASCKGGNSTSLCHDHSHGPYCAACDEQHWRAFGAGKCRRCSPGAGGYEIHIYTAAGLALCVIACVLVFLCMRQYCPAIITVYKQKMGAVERCYSDLKEKLKIMVVFMQIACRLPEMLITVIGYPVLYKQVSNEVSSILSLGFLVSTVPFECLHNSKNYHFYPMLFAKTAGPIGITALGALYYAAKRFWLKMLYTDTAEFEEINNKLHAKCMEAFFIITYVVFVPGR
;
A
#
# COMPACT_ATOMS: atom_id res chain seq x y z
N MET A 1 1.96 -18.96 15.36
CA MET A 1 2.54 -19.59 14.15
C MET A 1 4.00 -19.94 14.41
N ASN A 2 4.54 -21.00 13.80
CA ASN A 2 5.95 -21.41 13.94
C ASN A 2 6.63 -21.44 12.57
N PHE A 3 7.69 -20.64 12.39
CA PHE A 3 8.53 -20.69 11.20
C PHE A 3 9.89 -21.30 11.54
N TRP A 4 10.29 -22.32 10.76
CA TRP A 4 11.57 -23.02 10.88
C TRP A 4 12.24 -23.04 9.52
N ARG A 5 13.39 -22.37 9.37
CA ARG A 5 14.13 -22.28 8.10
C ARG A 5 13.32 -21.72 6.91
N ALA A 6 12.45 -20.75 7.18
CA ALA A 6 11.77 -19.98 6.14
C ALA A 6 11.66 -18.50 6.55
N THR A 7 11.90 -17.59 5.60
CA THR A 7 11.65 -16.15 5.81
C THR A 7 10.15 -15.93 6.00
N ALA A 8 9.78 -15.28 7.10
CA ALA A 8 8.38 -14.93 7.37
C ALA A 8 8.15 -13.45 7.02
N GLN A 9 7.17 -13.20 6.16
CA GLN A 9 6.68 -11.86 5.86
C GLN A 9 5.21 -11.79 6.22
N VAL A 10 4.83 -10.89 7.13
CA VAL A 10 3.49 -10.81 7.69
C VAL A 10 3.03 -9.36 7.68
N TYR A 11 1.89 -9.11 7.05
CA TYR A 11 1.36 -7.77 6.79
C TYR A 11 -0.11 -7.68 7.23
N ASP A 12 -0.51 -6.52 7.77
CA ASP A 12 -1.90 -6.10 7.98
C ASP A 12 -2.78 -7.15 8.68
N THR A 13 -2.29 -7.71 9.79
CA THR A 13 -2.97 -8.83 10.47
C THR A 13 -2.90 -8.76 11.98
N SER A 14 -3.73 -9.56 12.66
CA SER A 14 -3.79 -9.61 14.11
C SER A 14 -3.71 -11.03 14.67
N PHE A 15 -2.90 -11.22 15.70
CA PHE A 15 -2.89 -12.37 16.61
C PHE A 15 -3.62 -11.98 17.89
N THR A 16 -4.66 -12.73 18.24
CA THR A 16 -5.54 -12.35 19.36
C THR A 16 -5.73 -13.52 20.31
N ARG A 17 -5.45 -13.31 21.60
CA ARG A 17 -5.62 -14.29 22.69
C ARG A 17 -4.94 -15.63 22.40
N CYS A 18 -3.77 -15.57 21.79
CA CYS A 18 -3.00 -16.76 21.45
C CYS A 18 -2.25 -17.26 22.69
N LEU A 19 -2.29 -18.57 22.95
CA LEU A 19 -1.55 -19.22 24.02
C LEU A 19 -0.49 -20.13 23.41
N GLY A 20 0.78 -19.88 23.72
CA GLY A 20 1.91 -20.68 23.25
C GLY A 20 2.86 -21.04 24.38
N ALA A 21 3.56 -22.17 24.25
CA ALA A 21 4.66 -22.48 25.16
C ALA A 21 5.88 -21.56 24.94
N SER A 22 5.98 -20.95 23.76
CA SER A 22 7.05 -20.02 23.40
C SER A 22 6.63 -19.15 22.21
N GLY A 23 6.65 -17.82 22.36
CA GLY A 23 6.11 -16.90 21.36
C GLY A 23 4.60 -17.03 21.23
N GLY A 24 3.84 -16.45 22.17
CA GLY A 24 2.41 -16.78 22.34
C GLY A 24 1.58 -16.64 21.06
N GLY A 25 1.79 -15.56 20.30
CA GLY A 25 1.24 -15.40 18.94
C GLY A 25 2.16 -15.97 17.84
N LEU A 26 3.43 -15.56 17.84
CA LEU A 26 4.38 -15.88 16.78
C LEU A 26 5.74 -16.30 17.34
N ARG A 27 6.28 -17.41 16.82
CA ARG A 27 7.65 -17.83 17.07
C ARG A 27 8.42 -17.98 15.77
N VAL A 28 9.58 -17.32 15.70
CA VAL A 28 10.50 -17.36 14.56
C VAL A 28 11.83 -17.95 15.00
N THR A 29 12.36 -18.87 14.19
CA THR A 29 13.69 -19.45 14.42
C THR A 29 14.53 -19.53 13.14
N HIS A 30 15.83 -19.25 13.26
CA HIS A 30 16.88 -19.33 12.22
C HIS A 30 16.87 -18.29 11.09
N GLU A 31 15.72 -17.98 10.49
CA GLU A 31 15.64 -17.10 9.31
C GLU A 31 15.15 -15.69 9.66
N SER A 32 15.31 -14.75 8.73
CA SER A 32 14.83 -13.38 8.89
C SER A 32 13.30 -13.28 8.95
N VAL A 33 12.80 -12.28 9.67
CA VAL A 33 11.37 -11.98 9.77
C VAL A 33 11.10 -10.50 9.52
N TYR A 34 10.03 -10.23 8.76
CA TYR A 34 9.54 -8.88 8.44
C TYR A 34 8.07 -8.79 8.79
N LEU A 35 7.72 -7.91 9.73
CA LEU A 35 6.34 -7.60 10.10
C LEU A 35 6.07 -6.13 9.81
N GLU A 36 4.92 -5.85 9.21
CA GLU A 36 4.43 -4.49 8.98
C GLU A 36 2.94 -4.42 9.33
N ASN A 37 2.53 -3.45 10.17
CA ASN A 37 1.15 -3.27 10.60
C ASN A 37 0.53 -4.55 11.18
N VAL A 38 1.15 -5.09 12.25
CA VAL A 38 0.70 -6.33 12.88
C VAL A 38 0.33 -6.09 14.34
N TRP A 39 -0.80 -6.65 14.77
CA TRP A 39 -1.29 -6.52 16.15
C TRP A 39 -1.21 -7.84 16.92
N PHE A 40 -0.61 -7.83 18.10
CA PHE A 40 -0.65 -8.92 19.08
C PHE A 40 -1.47 -8.45 20.28
N PHE A 41 -2.67 -8.99 20.45
CA PHE A 41 -3.59 -8.60 21.53
C PHE A 41 -3.85 -9.75 22.49
N GLY A 42 -3.46 -9.61 23.75
CA GLY A 42 -3.75 -10.61 24.79
C GLY A 42 -3.02 -11.94 24.60
N CYS A 43 -1.87 -11.95 23.92
CA CYS A 43 -1.11 -13.18 23.66
C CYS A 43 -0.24 -13.57 24.86
N THR A 44 -0.19 -14.85 25.19
CA THR A 44 0.50 -15.36 26.38
C THR A 44 1.50 -16.46 26.05
N ALA A 45 2.72 -16.33 26.58
CA ALA A 45 3.74 -17.38 26.59
C ALA A 45 3.81 -18.05 27.97
N SER A 46 3.35 -19.30 28.07
CA SER A 46 3.22 -20.04 29.34
C SER A 46 4.32 -21.11 29.55
N GLY A 47 5.41 -21.04 28.81
CA GLY A 47 6.54 -21.97 28.94
C GLY A 47 7.82 -21.24 29.30
N THR A 48 8.92 -21.99 29.41
CA THR A 48 10.24 -21.49 29.83
C THR A 48 10.96 -20.64 28.77
N SER A 49 10.28 -20.28 27.68
CA SER A 49 10.86 -19.61 26.52
C SER A 49 10.00 -18.42 26.12
N GLY A 50 10.11 -17.33 26.88
CA GLY A 50 9.28 -16.12 26.81
C GLY A 50 9.30 -15.30 25.51
N GLY A 51 8.46 -14.25 25.47
CA GLY A 51 8.01 -13.51 24.29
C GLY A 51 6.48 -13.59 24.14
N GLY A 52 5.70 -13.05 25.08
CA GLY A 52 4.26 -13.30 25.19
C GLY A 52 3.46 -13.06 23.91
N GLY A 53 3.75 -11.97 23.20
CA GLY A 53 3.29 -11.77 21.83
C GLY A 53 4.12 -12.54 20.81
N MET A 54 5.43 -12.26 20.80
CA MET A 54 6.35 -12.79 19.80
C MET A 54 7.69 -13.19 20.38
N ARG A 55 8.25 -14.29 19.86
CA ARG A 55 9.64 -14.70 20.13
C ARG A 55 10.43 -14.85 18.84
N VAL A 56 11.64 -14.28 18.83
CA VAL A 56 12.64 -14.44 17.77
C VAL A 56 13.87 -15.09 18.36
N SER A 57 14.37 -16.16 17.76
CA SER A 57 15.59 -16.82 18.22
C SER A 57 16.46 -17.30 17.06
N PHE A 58 17.76 -16.99 17.09
CA PHE A 58 18.72 -17.38 16.04
C PHE A 58 18.39 -16.86 14.64
N ALA A 59 17.49 -15.89 14.51
CA ALA A 59 17.17 -15.24 13.25
C ALA A 59 18.37 -14.42 12.76
N THR A 60 18.57 -14.37 11.45
CA THR A 60 19.59 -13.49 10.86
C THR A 60 19.26 -12.01 11.13
N TYR A 61 17.97 -11.65 11.05
CA TYR A 61 17.49 -10.30 11.29
C TYR A 61 15.97 -10.26 11.55
N ALA A 62 15.50 -9.39 12.44
CA ALA A 62 14.08 -9.12 12.63
C ALA A 62 13.74 -7.64 12.39
N SER A 63 12.85 -7.35 11.44
CA SER A 63 12.37 -6.00 11.15
C SER A 63 10.88 -5.91 11.47
N LEU A 64 10.52 -5.05 12.41
CA LEU A 64 9.13 -4.82 12.81
C LEU A 64 8.83 -3.34 12.62
N GLU A 65 7.86 -3.03 11.77
CA GLU A 65 7.40 -1.68 11.50
C GLU A 65 5.90 -1.56 11.82
N GLY A 66 5.51 -0.62 12.67
CA GLY A 66 4.09 -0.47 13.01
C GLY A 66 3.50 -1.69 13.71
N VAL A 67 4.28 -2.38 14.56
CA VAL A 67 3.83 -3.58 15.28
C VAL A 67 3.37 -3.21 16.68
N PHE A 68 2.18 -3.68 17.05
CA PHE A 68 1.53 -3.36 18.32
C PHE A 68 1.42 -4.61 19.20
N PHE A 69 2.00 -4.55 20.39
CA PHE A 69 1.88 -5.55 21.44
C PHE A 69 1.03 -4.97 22.56
N THR A 70 -0.17 -5.49 22.75
CA THR A 70 -1.12 -4.97 23.74
C THR A 70 -1.56 -6.10 24.67
N SER A 71 -1.42 -5.90 25.97
CA SER A 71 -1.80 -6.86 27.01
C SER A 71 -1.18 -8.25 26.82
N CYS A 72 0.06 -8.32 26.31
CA CYS A 72 0.76 -9.58 26.13
C CYS A 72 1.48 -9.99 27.41
N SER A 73 1.58 -11.30 27.69
CA SER A 73 2.19 -11.78 28.94
C SER A 73 3.13 -12.96 28.77
N SER A 74 4.17 -13.02 29.59
CA SER A 74 5.19 -14.07 29.59
C SER A 74 5.53 -14.51 31.02
N GLN A 75 5.57 -15.82 31.28
CA GLN A 75 6.01 -16.37 32.57
C GLN A 75 7.53 -16.29 32.81
N THR A 76 8.28 -15.85 31.81
CA THR A 76 9.72 -15.64 31.91
C THR A 76 10.01 -14.25 31.39
N ASN A 77 10.67 -14.15 30.23
CA ASN A 77 11.18 -12.91 29.69
C ASN A 77 10.32 -12.37 28.54
N GLY A 78 10.33 -11.07 28.30
CA GLY A 78 9.72 -10.46 27.11
C GLY A 78 8.20 -10.59 27.11
N GLY A 79 7.48 -9.78 27.87
CA GLY A 79 6.01 -9.85 27.91
C GLY A 79 5.37 -9.59 26.54
N GLY A 80 5.87 -8.59 25.81
CA GLY A 80 5.53 -8.36 24.40
C GLY A 80 6.41 -9.18 23.46
N LEU A 81 7.70 -8.85 23.44
CA LEU A 81 8.68 -9.39 22.49
C LEU A 81 9.92 -9.93 23.21
N SER A 82 10.39 -11.10 22.81
CA SER A 82 11.69 -11.62 23.21
C SER A 82 12.55 -11.88 21.98
N VAL A 83 13.74 -11.25 21.93
CA VAL A 83 14.73 -11.42 20.86
C VAL A 83 15.99 -12.04 21.42
N LEU A 84 16.37 -13.20 20.87
CA LEU A 84 17.53 -13.95 21.32
C LEU A 84 18.46 -14.29 20.17
N TRP A 85 19.77 -14.05 20.35
CA TRP A 85 20.78 -14.43 19.33
C TRP A 85 20.46 -13.86 17.93
N SER A 86 19.94 -12.63 17.85
CA SER A 86 19.46 -12.02 16.61
C SER A 86 19.61 -10.49 16.66
N SER A 87 19.92 -9.87 15.52
CA SER A 87 19.81 -8.40 15.40
C SER A 87 18.38 -8.02 15.01
N TYR A 88 17.96 -6.82 15.40
CA TYR A 88 16.60 -6.37 15.12
C TYR A 88 16.50 -4.86 14.91
N ASN A 89 15.40 -4.45 14.28
CA ASN A 89 15.00 -3.07 14.14
C ASN A 89 13.50 -2.94 14.37
N LEU A 90 13.13 -2.14 15.37
CA LEU A 90 11.75 -1.78 15.68
C LEU A 90 11.55 -0.31 15.29
N SER A 91 10.59 -0.05 14.41
CA SER A 91 10.18 1.31 14.05
C SER A 91 8.69 1.48 14.25
N SER A 92 8.28 2.58 14.87
CA SER A 92 6.86 2.89 15.08
C SER A 92 6.09 1.76 15.79
N CYS A 93 6.76 1.03 16.68
CA CYS A 93 6.17 -0.07 17.43
C CYS A 93 5.59 0.41 18.76
N SER A 94 4.62 -0.30 19.28
CA SER A 94 3.98 0.04 20.56
C SER A 94 3.84 -1.18 21.44
N PHE A 95 4.26 -1.04 22.70
CA PHE A 95 4.16 -2.04 23.76
C PHE A 95 3.31 -1.43 24.87
N VAL A 96 2.12 -1.96 25.09
CA VAL A 96 1.14 -1.43 26.06
C VAL A 96 0.67 -2.56 26.96
N ASP A 97 0.67 -2.35 28.27
CA ASP A 97 0.24 -3.33 29.27
C ASP A 97 0.92 -4.71 29.13
N CYS A 98 2.18 -4.75 28.68
CA CYS A 98 2.91 -6.00 28.50
C CYS A 98 3.58 -6.43 29.81
N VAL A 99 3.42 -7.70 30.19
CA VAL A 99 3.85 -8.21 31.51
C VAL A 99 4.81 -9.39 31.36
N ALA A 100 5.95 -9.33 32.05
CA ALA A 100 6.89 -10.43 32.20
C ALA A 100 7.06 -10.77 33.68
N ASP A 101 6.88 -12.04 34.06
CA ASP A 101 7.08 -12.47 35.45
C ASP A 101 8.56 -12.37 35.86
N GLU A 102 9.51 -12.41 34.91
CA GLU A 102 10.94 -12.22 35.14
C GLU A 102 11.42 -10.88 34.60
N ASP A 103 11.87 -10.81 33.34
CA ASP A 103 12.54 -9.62 32.79
C ASP A 103 11.96 -9.12 31.47
N GLY A 104 12.07 -7.81 31.21
CA GLY A 104 11.70 -7.21 29.93
C GLY A 104 10.18 -7.24 29.71
N GLY A 105 9.41 -6.46 30.48
CA GLY A 105 7.94 -6.46 30.39
C GLY A 105 7.45 -6.19 28.97
N GLY A 106 7.96 -5.14 28.33
CA GLY A 106 7.75 -4.91 26.90
C GLY A 106 8.66 -5.78 26.03
N LEU A 107 9.96 -5.58 26.14
CA LEU A 107 10.99 -6.18 25.30
C LEU A 107 12.12 -6.79 26.13
N PHE A 108 12.43 -8.04 25.85
CA PHE A 108 13.66 -8.69 26.29
C PHE A 108 14.61 -8.87 25.12
N PHE A 109 15.86 -8.47 25.30
CA PHE A 109 16.92 -8.69 24.32
C PHE A 109 18.19 -9.25 24.95
N GLY A 110 18.67 -10.39 24.43
CA GLY A 110 19.95 -10.90 24.89
C GLY A 110 20.39 -12.21 24.26
N ALA A 111 21.50 -12.73 24.78
CA ALA A 111 22.06 -14.02 24.43
C ALA A 111 21.87 -14.97 25.62
N TYR A 112 20.74 -15.68 25.69
CA TYR A 112 20.51 -16.68 26.73
C TYR A 112 20.37 -18.08 26.12
N GLU A 113 21.18 -19.02 26.60
CA GLU A 113 20.75 -20.20 27.38
C GLU A 113 22.00 -20.84 28.00
N ASP A 114 21.84 -21.50 29.16
CA ASP A 114 22.89 -22.16 29.95
C ASP A 114 23.67 -23.23 29.15
N PHE A 115 24.68 -22.82 28.39
CA PHE A 115 25.64 -23.77 27.82
C PHE A 115 26.75 -24.06 28.83
N SER A 116 26.85 -25.33 29.22
CA SER A 116 28.00 -25.87 29.92
C SER A 116 29.30 -25.47 29.21
N PRO A 117 30.34 -25.04 29.94
CA PRO A 117 31.58 -24.55 29.35
C PRO A 117 32.30 -25.72 28.67
N GLY A 118 32.11 -25.88 27.35
CA GLY A 118 32.70 -27.01 26.63
C GLY A 118 32.39 -27.11 25.14
N GLU A 119 31.27 -26.57 24.66
CA GLU A 119 30.93 -26.58 23.23
C GLU A 119 30.46 -25.18 22.80
N TYR A 120 31.01 -24.68 21.68
CA TYR A 120 30.87 -23.31 21.15
C TYR A 120 31.79 -22.25 21.75
N SER A 121 33.10 -22.45 21.55
CA SER A 121 34.08 -21.37 21.60
C SER A 121 34.01 -20.50 20.33
N MET A 122 33.78 -19.20 20.53
CA MET A 122 34.13 -18.06 19.65
C MET A 122 33.29 -17.79 18.39
N ALA A 123 32.26 -16.96 18.57
CA ALA A 123 32.21 -15.63 17.95
C ALA A 123 31.12 -14.82 18.68
N TYR A 124 31.52 -13.93 19.60
CA TYR A 124 30.61 -12.94 20.18
C TYR A 124 30.22 -11.95 19.06
N ALA A 125 29.23 -12.32 18.26
CA ALA A 125 28.64 -11.39 17.32
C ALA A 125 27.95 -10.31 18.14
N PHE A 126 28.43 -9.07 18.06
CA PHE A 126 27.70 -7.90 18.54
C PHE A 126 26.31 -7.94 17.92
N MET A 127 25.30 -8.23 18.72
CA MET A 127 23.92 -8.11 18.29
C MET A 127 23.54 -6.64 18.41
N ASN A 128 23.07 -6.08 17.31
CA ASN A 128 22.61 -4.70 17.27
C ASN A 128 21.08 -4.72 17.29
N GLY A 129 20.53 -4.04 18.28
CA GLY A 129 19.11 -3.68 18.31
C GLY A 129 18.99 -2.20 17.99
N ASN A 130 17.94 -1.84 17.26
CA ASN A 130 17.52 -0.45 17.17
C ASN A 130 16.02 -0.35 17.46
N VAL A 131 15.65 0.71 18.17
CA VAL A 131 14.26 1.04 18.50
C VAL A 131 14.07 2.52 18.19
N TYR A 132 13.20 2.81 17.23
CA TYR A 132 12.92 4.14 16.70
C TYR A 132 11.45 4.48 16.83
N ASN A 133 11.13 5.71 17.23
CA ASN A 133 9.75 6.23 17.22
C ASN A 133 8.75 5.28 17.89
N SER A 134 9.13 4.62 18.99
CA SER A 134 8.36 3.52 19.59
C SER A 134 7.98 3.83 21.03
N THR A 135 6.89 3.22 21.49
CA THR A 135 6.28 3.48 22.80
C THR A 135 6.30 2.23 23.68
N PHE A 136 6.64 2.40 24.95
CA PHE A 136 6.55 1.42 26.02
C PHE A 136 5.73 2.03 27.16
N GLU A 137 4.47 1.65 27.23
CA GLU A 137 3.50 2.18 28.17
C GLU A 137 3.04 1.06 29.10
N THR A 138 3.01 1.35 30.41
CA THR A 138 2.44 0.47 31.44
C THR A 138 2.98 -0.97 31.43
N CYS A 139 4.21 -1.18 30.94
CA CYS A 139 4.82 -2.50 30.92
C CYS A 139 5.42 -2.85 32.29
N GLU A 140 5.29 -4.12 32.67
CA GLU A 140 5.70 -4.62 34.00
C GLU A 140 6.67 -5.79 33.88
N ALA A 141 7.76 -5.73 34.64
CA ALA A 141 8.69 -6.85 34.82
C ALA A 141 8.83 -7.19 36.30
N GLY A 142 8.87 -8.49 36.64
CA GLY A 142 9.07 -8.93 38.02
C GLY A 142 10.43 -8.52 38.61
N PHE A 143 11.49 -8.50 37.78
CA PHE A 143 12.84 -8.14 38.19
C PHE A 143 13.41 -6.96 37.39
N TYR A 144 13.80 -7.16 36.13
CA TYR A 144 14.57 -6.16 35.39
C TYR A 144 13.83 -5.63 34.15
N GLY A 145 13.84 -4.31 33.96
CA GLY A 145 13.42 -3.70 32.69
C GLY A 145 11.92 -3.82 32.40
N GLY A 146 11.08 -3.02 33.05
CA GLY A 146 9.63 -3.01 32.79
C GLY A 146 9.32 -2.73 31.32
N GLY A 147 9.95 -1.70 30.74
CA GLY A 147 9.92 -1.45 29.31
C GLY A 147 10.85 -2.40 28.54
N ILE A 148 12.16 -2.22 28.72
CA ILE A 148 13.21 -2.98 28.01
C ILE A 148 14.23 -3.54 29.00
N TYR A 149 14.59 -4.81 28.83
CA TYR A 149 15.80 -5.38 29.41
C TYR A 149 16.78 -5.84 28.33
N ILE A 150 18.05 -5.45 28.49
CA ILE A 150 19.15 -5.84 27.62
C ILE A 150 20.22 -6.57 28.39
N TYR A 151 20.59 -7.74 27.88
CA TYR A 151 21.54 -8.63 28.51
C TYR A 151 22.75 -8.94 27.61
N LYS A 152 23.95 -8.84 28.20
CA LYS A 152 25.27 -9.28 27.67
C LYS A 152 25.69 -8.70 26.31
N HIS A 153 26.51 -7.65 26.34
CA HIS A 153 27.34 -7.13 25.23
C HIS A 153 26.61 -6.76 23.95
N SER A 154 25.31 -6.46 24.06
CA SER A 154 24.52 -5.99 22.93
C SER A 154 24.61 -4.47 22.81
N LYS A 155 24.51 -3.96 21.58
CA LYS A 155 24.39 -2.52 21.35
C LYS A 155 22.95 -2.18 21.01
N LEU A 156 22.40 -1.20 21.71
CA LEU A 156 21.07 -0.68 21.43
C LEU A 156 21.13 0.81 21.09
N THR A 157 20.45 1.18 20.01
CA THR A 157 20.06 2.56 19.76
C THR A 157 18.59 2.72 20.14
N ILE A 158 18.30 3.69 21.00
CA ILE A 158 16.95 4.15 21.31
C ILE A 158 16.85 5.59 20.83
N ASP A 159 15.94 5.88 19.92
CA ASP A 159 15.85 7.20 19.32
C ASP A 159 14.39 7.58 19.11
N ASP A 160 14.02 8.77 19.59
CA ASP A 160 12.64 9.28 19.55
C ASP A 160 11.62 8.32 20.19
N CYS A 161 11.99 7.66 21.29
CA CYS A 161 11.12 6.70 21.96
C CYS A 161 10.53 7.24 23.25
N GLU A 162 9.42 6.65 23.67
CA GLU A 162 8.74 7.01 24.90
C GLU A 162 8.57 5.81 25.85
N PHE A 163 8.93 6.02 27.11
CA PHE A 163 8.77 5.07 28.22
C PHE A 163 7.90 5.70 29.28
N GLU A 164 6.64 5.31 29.35
CA GLU A 164 5.66 5.89 30.25
C GLU A 164 5.08 4.87 31.23
N SER A 165 5.09 5.21 32.52
CA SER A 165 4.40 4.44 33.57
C SER A 165 4.80 2.96 33.67
N ASN A 166 6.02 2.61 33.27
CA ASN A 166 6.51 1.23 33.39
C ASN A 166 6.94 0.92 34.82
N SER A 167 6.87 -0.36 35.23
CA SER A 167 7.25 -0.81 36.57
C SER A 167 8.17 -2.03 36.55
N ALA A 168 9.16 -2.04 37.45
CA ALA A 168 10.00 -3.21 37.70
C ALA A 168 10.59 -3.20 39.11
N TYR A 169 11.26 -4.28 39.50
CA TYR A 169 12.11 -4.24 40.70
C TYR A 169 13.28 -3.26 40.50
N GLU A 170 13.90 -3.31 39.33
CA GLU A 170 15.02 -2.45 38.96
C GLU A 170 14.95 -2.02 37.47
N GLY A 171 15.27 -0.75 37.21
CA GLY A 171 15.33 -0.21 35.84
C GLY A 171 13.98 -0.24 35.15
N ALA A 172 12.94 0.40 35.70
CA ALA A 172 11.57 0.17 35.23
C ALA A 172 11.32 0.58 33.78
N GLY A 173 11.94 1.66 33.29
CA GLY A 173 11.96 1.94 31.85
C GLY A 173 12.93 1.00 31.12
N VAL A 174 14.23 1.14 31.39
CA VAL A 174 15.29 0.37 30.73
C VAL A 174 16.31 -0.19 31.73
N TYR A 175 16.59 -1.48 31.64
CA TYR A 175 17.71 -2.11 32.34
C TYR A 175 18.78 -2.60 31.37
N LEU A 176 20.04 -2.31 31.66
CA LEU A 176 21.20 -2.74 30.88
C LEU A 176 22.19 -3.54 31.71
N ASP A 177 22.56 -4.72 31.21
CA ASP A 177 23.61 -5.56 31.78
C ASP A 177 24.74 -5.81 30.77
N TYR A 178 25.97 -5.40 31.12
CA TYR A 178 27.19 -5.54 30.31
C TYR A 178 27.05 -5.05 28.85
N SER A 179 26.26 -4.00 28.59
CA SER A 179 25.81 -3.62 27.24
C SER A 179 26.13 -2.16 26.88
N GLY A 180 25.96 -1.79 25.62
CA GLY A 180 26.14 -0.41 25.15
C GLY A 180 24.81 0.18 24.71
N VAL A 181 24.48 1.39 25.16
CA VAL A 181 23.28 2.10 24.70
C VAL A 181 23.63 3.50 24.21
N THR A 182 22.98 3.91 23.13
CA THR A 182 22.88 5.31 22.71
C THR A 182 21.41 5.68 22.72
N MET A 183 21.05 6.67 23.54
CA MET A 183 19.69 7.20 23.60
C MET A 183 19.67 8.65 23.11
N ASN A 184 18.78 8.94 22.17
CA ASN A 184 18.62 10.25 21.56
C ASN A 184 17.14 10.66 21.61
N THR A 185 16.87 11.93 21.93
CA THR A 185 15.53 12.56 21.80
C THR A 185 14.38 11.75 22.44
N SER A 186 14.66 10.95 23.47
CA SER A 186 13.72 10.00 24.05
C SER A 186 13.23 10.49 25.42
N VAL A 187 12.00 10.11 25.77
CA VAL A 187 11.31 10.57 26.98
C VAL A 187 11.03 9.40 27.91
N PHE A 188 11.38 9.55 29.19
CA PHE A 188 11.10 8.60 30.26
C PHE A 188 10.28 9.31 31.32
N ARG A 189 9.00 8.95 31.46
CA ARG A 189 8.09 9.58 32.41
C ARG A 189 7.32 8.62 33.29
N TYR A 190 7.14 8.99 34.55
CA TYR A 190 6.31 8.25 35.51
C TYR A 190 6.71 6.78 35.73
N ASN A 191 7.94 6.38 35.37
CA ASN A 191 8.39 5.01 35.56
C ASN A 191 8.76 4.79 37.04
N VAL A 192 8.40 3.62 37.57
CA VAL A 192 8.51 3.31 39.01
C VAL A 192 9.29 2.02 39.23
N ALA A 193 10.45 2.14 39.89
CA ALA A 193 11.22 0.98 40.33
C ALA A 193 11.04 0.74 41.84
N SER A 194 10.76 -0.50 42.24
CA SER A 194 10.64 -0.81 43.66
C SER A 194 11.98 -0.83 44.41
N HIS A 195 13.11 -0.74 43.71
CA HIS A 195 14.44 -0.63 44.33
C HIS A 195 15.35 0.42 43.68
N HIS A 196 15.74 0.25 42.41
CA HIS A 196 16.75 1.09 41.78
C HIS A 196 16.38 1.56 40.38
N GLY A 197 16.64 2.83 40.08
CA GLY A 197 16.55 3.37 38.72
C GLY A 197 15.13 3.38 38.18
N GLY A 198 14.33 4.37 38.56
CA GLY A 198 12.92 4.47 38.12
C GLY A 198 12.80 4.49 36.60
N ALA A 199 13.58 5.34 35.93
CA ALA A 199 13.66 5.31 34.46
C ALA A 199 14.63 4.25 33.95
N GLY A 200 15.77 4.05 34.61
CA GLY A 200 16.69 3.01 34.17
C GLY A 200 17.84 2.67 35.11
N TYR A 201 18.36 1.46 34.94
CA TYR A 201 19.55 0.97 35.64
C TYR A 201 20.56 0.45 34.62
N PHE A 202 21.74 1.08 34.62
CA PHE A 202 22.88 0.73 33.79
C PHE A 202 23.99 0.08 34.62
N PHE A 203 24.17 -1.22 34.44
CA PHE A 203 25.18 -2.02 35.12
C PHE A 203 26.28 -2.47 34.15
N SER A 204 27.54 -2.19 34.50
CA SER A 204 28.73 -2.57 33.71
C SER A 204 28.64 -2.22 32.22
N SER A 205 28.04 -1.07 31.90
CA SER A 205 27.59 -0.70 30.56
C SER A 205 28.21 0.62 30.07
N ASN A 206 28.08 0.93 28.78
CA ASN A 206 28.46 2.22 28.20
C ASN A 206 27.23 2.98 27.71
N VAL A 207 27.01 4.18 28.23
CA VAL A 207 25.74 4.91 28.09
C VAL A 207 25.98 6.29 27.50
N THR A 208 25.44 6.53 26.31
CA THR A 208 25.38 7.87 25.71
C THR A 208 23.96 8.37 25.73
N LEU A 209 23.75 9.57 26.27
CA LEU A 209 22.44 10.25 26.28
C LEU A 209 22.56 11.60 25.61
N GLN A 210 21.67 11.90 24.68
CA GLN A 210 21.58 13.20 24.04
C GLN A 210 20.12 13.64 23.90
N LEU A 211 19.78 14.85 24.34
CA LEU A 211 18.42 15.39 24.19
C LEU A 211 17.33 14.51 24.82
N CYS A 212 17.65 13.75 25.88
CA CYS A 212 16.67 12.88 26.53
C CYS A 212 16.06 13.56 27.76
N ASP A 213 14.78 13.30 28.01
CA ASP A 213 14.04 13.86 29.14
C ASP A 213 13.61 12.75 30.11
N PHE A 214 13.97 12.91 31.38
CA PHE A 214 13.62 12.00 32.48
C PHE A 214 12.74 12.76 33.48
N VAL A 215 11.44 12.54 33.41
CA VAL A 215 10.43 13.37 34.10
C VAL A 215 9.62 12.54 35.10
N SER A 216 9.59 12.94 36.37
CA SER A 216 8.72 12.33 37.39
C SER A 216 8.89 10.81 37.54
N ASN A 217 10.11 10.30 37.38
CA ASN A 217 10.41 8.88 37.65
C ASN A 217 10.74 8.68 39.13
N SER A 218 10.44 7.50 39.66
CA SER A 218 10.62 7.20 41.08
C SER A 218 11.30 5.85 41.33
N ALA A 219 12.19 5.82 42.33
CA ALA A 219 12.77 4.59 42.87
C ALA A 219 12.72 4.60 44.40
N SER A 220 12.41 3.47 45.04
CA SER A 220 12.32 3.46 46.51
C SER A 220 13.67 3.68 47.21
N SER A 221 14.78 3.20 46.62
CA SER A 221 16.12 3.29 47.19
C SER A 221 16.96 4.32 46.43
N ASP A 222 17.37 4.01 45.20
CA ASP A 222 18.50 4.72 44.58
C ASP A 222 18.19 5.17 43.15
N GLY A 223 18.46 6.44 42.85
CA GLY A 223 18.35 7.01 41.50
C GLY A 223 16.92 7.07 41.02
N GLY A 224 16.21 8.17 41.29
CA GLY A 224 14.80 8.29 40.90
C GLY A 224 14.59 8.18 39.40
N ALA A 225 15.51 8.77 38.62
CA ALA A 225 15.64 8.50 37.19
C ALA A 225 16.61 7.34 36.95
N LEU A 226 17.91 7.54 37.26
CA LEU A 226 18.96 6.63 36.80
C LEU A 226 19.83 6.10 37.94
N ARG A 227 20.08 4.79 37.91
CA ARG A 227 21.22 4.18 38.60
C ARG A 227 22.31 3.82 37.58
N VAL A 228 23.52 4.30 37.83
CA VAL A 228 24.68 4.01 36.98
C VAL A 228 25.75 3.33 37.84
N TYR A 229 26.05 2.07 37.53
CA TYR A 229 26.94 1.24 38.34
C TYR A 229 28.03 0.59 37.48
N SER A 230 29.29 0.75 37.87
CA SER A 230 30.47 0.21 37.17
C SER A 230 30.48 0.49 35.66
N SER A 231 29.92 1.63 35.27
CA SER A 231 29.61 1.98 33.87
C SER A 231 30.33 3.26 33.44
N THR A 232 30.44 3.44 32.13
CA THR A 232 30.91 4.70 31.53
C THR A 232 29.74 5.47 30.95
N PHE A 233 29.82 6.80 30.98
CA PHE A 233 28.75 7.60 30.42
C PHE A 233 29.22 8.91 29.76
N SER A 234 28.44 9.37 28.79
CA SER A 234 28.57 10.69 28.17
C SER A 234 27.18 11.27 27.91
N TRP A 235 26.82 12.28 28.68
CA TRP A 235 25.47 12.88 28.64
C TRP A 235 25.51 14.31 28.15
N ARG A 236 24.58 14.66 27.26
CA ARG A 236 24.52 15.99 26.67
C ARG A 236 23.08 16.49 26.51
N MET A 237 22.86 17.76 26.85
CA MET A 237 21.59 18.45 26.56
C MET A 237 20.35 17.66 27.04
N SER A 238 20.47 16.94 28.15
CA SER A 238 19.40 16.07 28.68
C SER A 238 18.83 16.66 29.97
N THR A 239 17.55 16.41 30.21
CA THR A 239 16.80 16.97 31.35
C THR A 239 16.42 15.88 32.34
N PHE A 240 16.58 16.17 33.62
CA PHE A 240 16.13 15.34 34.74
C PHE A 240 15.23 16.20 35.62
N GLU A 241 13.92 16.01 35.51
CA GLU A 241 12.93 16.83 36.18
C GLU A 241 12.05 16.02 37.14
N ALA A 242 11.86 16.54 38.36
CA ALA A 242 10.90 16.02 39.33
C ALA A 242 11.07 14.53 39.69
N ASN A 243 12.28 13.99 39.55
CA ASN A 243 12.54 12.59 39.90
C ASN A 243 12.73 12.43 41.41
N GLN A 244 12.34 11.27 41.94
CA GLN A 244 12.32 11.02 43.38
C GLN A 244 12.98 9.69 43.77
N ALA A 245 13.86 9.71 44.77
CA ALA A 245 14.39 8.48 45.38
C ALA A 245 14.75 8.64 46.86
N GLY A 246 15.16 7.55 47.53
CA GLY A 246 15.80 7.62 48.85
C GLY A 246 17.18 8.31 48.78
N TYR A 247 17.97 7.97 47.77
CA TYR A 247 19.33 8.46 47.54
C TYR A 247 19.53 8.84 46.06
N GLY A 248 20.11 10.01 45.80
CA GLY A 248 20.29 10.50 44.43
C GLY A 248 18.96 10.73 43.74
N GLY A 249 18.27 11.84 44.05
CA GLY A 249 16.87 12.03 43.67
C GLY A 249 16.63 11.91 42.17
N ALA A 250 17.57 12.38 41.34
CA ALA A 250 17.63 12.02 39.93
C ALA A 250 18.55 10.83 39.67
N VAL A 251 19.83 10.96 40.03
CA VAL A 251 20.88 10.05 39.56
C VAL A 251 21.80 9.64 40.69
N ILE A 252 22.12 8.35 40.72
CA ILE A 252 23.19 7.80 41.54
C ILE A 252 24.28 7.16 40.67
N MET A 253 25.52 7.30 41.11
CA MET A 253 26.71 6.84 40.39
C MET A 253 27.67 6.08 41.32
N HIS A 254 27.94 4.81 41.00
CA HIS A 254 28.83 3.94 41.77
C HIS A 254 29.93 3.36 40.89
N TYR A 255 31.20 3.63 41.22
CA TYR A 255 32.35 3.10 40.47
C TYR A 255 32.31 3.45 38.98
N THR A 256 31.81 4.65 38.66
CA THR A 256 31.56 5.12 37.30
C THR A 256 32.51 6.25 36.92
N TYR A 257 32.70 6.43 35.61
CA TYR A 257 33.38 7.62 35.11
C TYR A 257 32.74 8.15 33.84
N GLY A 258 32.72 9.47 33.68
CA GLY A 258 32.04 10.07 32.54
C GLY A 258 31.96 11.58 32.60
N ASN A 259 31.23 12.14 31.63
CA ASN A 259 31.02 13.57 31.52
C ASN A 259 29.55 13.92 31.25
N MET A 260 29.21 15.14 31.66
CA MET A 260 27.92 15.77 31.47
C MET A 260 28.11 17.17 30.92
N LYS A 261 27.36 17.50 29.87
CA LYS A 261 27.43 18.83 29.25
C LYS A 261 26.03 19.37 28.96
N GLU A 262 25.80 20.65 29.25
CA GLU A 262 24.54 21.32 28.89
C GLU A 262 23.29 20.61 29.45
N CYS A 263 23.41 19.89 30.58
CA CYS A 263 22.30 19.13 31.17
C CYS A 263 21.55 19.96 32.21
N THR A 264 20.28 19.63 32.45
CA THR A 264 19.42 20.30 33.43
C THR A 264 18.89 19.32 34.46
N PHE A 265 19.06 19.62 35.74
CA PHE A 265 18.47 18.91 36.87
C PHE A 265 17.55 19.84 37.62
N GLN A 266 16.25 19.59 37.54
CA GLN A 266 15.23 20.47 38.09
C GLN A 266 14.31 19.74 39.05
N SER A 267 14.10 20.32 40.24
CA SER A 267 13.07 19.88 41.18
C SER A 267 13.19 18.40 41.61
N ASN A 268 14.38 17.80 41.54
CA ASN A 268 14.58 16.41 41.94
C ASN A 268 14.71 16.32 43.46
N THR A 269 14.15 15.26 44.04
CA THR A 269 14.04 15.10 45.49
C THR A 269 14.62 13.78 45.96
N ALA A 270 15.55 13.82 46.91
CA ALA A 270 16.03 12.65 47.62
C ALA A 270 15.58 12.67 49.08
N GLY A 271 15.13 11.53 49.60
CA GLY A 271 14.78 11.40 51.02
C GLY A 271 15.98 11.57 51.96
N ASN A 272 17.21 11.33 51.49
CA ASN A 272 18.38 11.33 52.36
C ASN A 272 19.55 12.14 51.77
N HIS A 273 20.25 11.65 50.75
CA HIS A 273 21.46 12.32 50.24
C HIS A 273 21.35 12.62 48.75
N GLY A 274 21.71 13.86 48.38
CA GLY A 274 21.89 14.28 46.98
C GLY A 274 20.57 14.43 46.24
N GLY A 275 19.94 15.61 46.31
CA GLY A 275 18.63 15.85 45.70
C GLY A 275 18.64 15.65 44.19
N ALA A 276 19.72 16.03 43.51
CA ALA A 276 19.94 15.65 42.12
C ALA A 276 20.87 14.44 42.00
N LEU A 277 22.08 14.53 42.57
CA LEU A 277 23.18 13.60 42.31
C LEU A 277 23.72 12.96 43.60
N LEU A 278 24.03 11.67 43.54
CA LEU A 278 24.89 11.01 44.54
C LEU A 278 26.04 10.28 43.84
N LEU A 279 27.27 10.61 44.23
CA LEU A 279 28.50 10.04 43.69
C LEU A 279 29.23 9.20 44.74
N TYR A 280 29.51 7.95 44.40
CA TYR A 280 30.24 6.99 45.23
C TYR A 280 31.40 6.41 44.44
N SER A 281 32.64 6.74 44.82
CA SER A 281 33.85 6.29 44.10
C SER A 281 33.73 6.51 42.58
N ALA A 282 33.11 7.63 42.18
CA ALA A 282 32.82 7.98 40.81
C ALA A 282 33.62 9.22 40.39
N THR A 283 33.99 9.30 39.11
CA THR A 283 34.74 10.43 38.54
C THR A 283 33.92 11.10 37.45
N ILE A 284 33.49 12.34 37.68
CA ILE A 284 32.60 13.06 36.77
C ILE A 284 33.12 14.45 36.43
N THR A 285 32.94 14.85 35.17
CA THR A 285 33.08 16.25 34.74
C THR A 285 31.73 16.81 34.31
N ILE A 286 31.35 17.95 34.86
CA ILE A 286 30.09 18.65 34.60
C ILE A 286 30.42 20.01 33.97
N GLN A 287 29.87 20.28 32.79
CA GLN A 287 30.10 21.53 32.07
C GLN A 287 28.79 22.19 31.65
N ALA A 288 28.70 23.50 31.79
CA ALA A 288 27.59 24.30 31.27
C ALA A 288 26.19 23.78 31.66
N SER A 289 26.07 23.16 32.85
CA SER A 289 24.85 22.48 33.28
C SER A 289 24.12 23.27 34.37
N THR A 290 22.83 23.04 34.53
CA THR A 290 21.99 23.76 35.51
C THR A 290 21.37 22.79 36.52
N PHE A 291 21.50 23.12 37.80
CA PHE A 291 20.88 22.42 38.92
C PHE A 291 19.96 23.39 39.65
N ASN A 292 18.66 23.22 39.50
CA ASN A 292 17.64 24.14 40.00
C ASN A 292 16.64 23.43 40.92
N LEU A 293 16.33 24.02 42.08
CA LEU A 293 15.25 23.57 42.97
C LEU A 293 15.36 22.10 43.45
N ASN A 294 16.55 21.51 43.47
CA ASN A 294 16.74 20.14 43.95
C ASN A 294 16.79 20.10 45.48
N SER A 295 16.26 19.03 46.08
CA SER A 295 16.09 18.94 47.53
C SER A 295 16.51 17.59 48.10
N ALA A 296 17.18 17.59 49.24
CA ALA A 296 17.39 16.39 50.06
C ALA A 296 17.64 16.73 51.53
N ASP A 297 17.85 15.73 52.37
CA ASP A 297 18.21 15.98 53.77
C ASP A 297 19.66 16.45 53.91
N TYR A 298 20.61 15.74 53.29
CA TYR A 298 22.05 15.92 53.52
C TYR A 298 22.84 16.55 52.36
N ALA A 299 22.19 16.90 51.24
CA ALA A 299 22.76 17.74 50.16
C ALA A 299 21.68 18.07 49.12
N GLY A 300 21.30 19.34 48.97
CA GLY A 300 20.22 19.71 48.05
C GLY A 300 20.52 19.37 46.59
N THR A 301 21.78 19.53 46.17
CA THR A 301 22.21 19.18 44.81
C THR A 301 22.95 17.85 44.76
N ALA A 302 24.15 17.78 45.33
CA ALA A 302 25.05 16.65 45.13
C ALA A 302 25.74 16.17 46.41
N TYR A 303 25.73 14.85 46.65
CA TYR A 303 26.55 14.24 47.69
C TYR A 303 27.70 13.43 47.09
N VAL A 304 28.94 13.79 47.43
CA VAL A 304 30.16 13.23 46.83
C VAL A 304 30.95 12.49 47.90
N ARG A 305 31.05 11.15 47.81
CA ARG A 305 31.67 10.32 48.85
C ARG A 305 32.63 9.24 48.34
N GLN A 306 33.50 8.81 49.26
CA GLN A 306 34.44 7.68 49.12
C GLN A 306 35.30 7.75 47.86
N PHE A 307 36.26 8.67 47.88
CA PHE A 307 37.24 8.81 46.81
C PHE A 307 36.60 9.16 45.45
N ALA A 308 35.42 9.78 45.46
CA ALA A 308 34.83 10.34 44.26
C ALA A 308 35.56 11.64 43.85
N GLU A 309 35.57 11.93 42.55
CA GLU A 309 36.06 13.20 42.02
C GLU A 309 34.97 13.86 41.16
N MET A 310 34.68 15.12 41.44
CA MET A 310 33.74 15.92 40.66
C MET A 310 34.40 17.22 40.21
N VAL A 311 34.40 17.46 38.90
CA VAL A 311 34.89 18.71 38.31
C VAL A 311 33.71 19.44 37.68
N VAL A 312 33.50 20.69 38.05
CA VAL A 312 32.37 21.51 37.58
C VAL A 312 32.89 22.77 36.93
N THR A 313 32.42 23.06 35.71
CA THR A 313 32.81 24.25 34.95
C THR A 313 31.60 24.96 34.35
N SER A 314 31.59 26.29 34.35
CA SER A 314 30.57 27.11 33.66
C SER A 314 29.11 26.76 34.00
N SER A 315 28.83 26.23 35.20
CA SER A 315 27.53 25.65 35.56
C SER A 315 26.76 26.52 36.57
N ARG A 316 25.45 26.28 36.73
CA ARG A 316 24.55 27.07 37.59
C ARG A 316 23.88 26.19 38.64
N PHE A 317 23.89 26.63 39.89
CA PHE A 317 23.26 25.98 41.04
C PHE A 317 22.32 26.98 41.69
N LEU A 318 21.01 26.74 41.59
CA LEU A 318 19.97 27.72 41.89
C LEU A 318 18.93 27.09 42.83
N PHE A 319 18.63 27.75 43.94
CA PHE A 319 17.49 27.41 44.82
C PHE A 319 17.47 25.96 45.34
N ASN A 320 18.60 25.27 45.38
CA ASN A 320 18.67 23.91 45.93
C ASN A 320 18.65 23.95 47.47
N GLN A 321 18.04 22.95 48.09
CA GLN A 321 17.71 22.97 49.51
C GLN A 321 18.17 21.70 50.22
N ALA A 322 18.84 21.86 51.36
CA ALA A 322 19.08 20.78 52.30
C ALA A 322 18.40 21.03 53.65
N THR A 323 17.65 20.04 54.14
CA THR A 323 16.91 20.18 55.40
C THR A 323 17.78 19.99 56.64
N GLN A 324 18.89 19.24 56.54
CA GLN A 324 19.75 18.90 57.68
C GLN A 324 21.17 19.46 57.60
N THR A 325 21.78 19.56 56.42
CA THR A 325 23.19 20.00 56.30
C THR A 325 23.41 21.04 55.19
N ALA A 326 24.15 20.69 54.14
CA ALA A 326 24.70 21.59 53.13
C ALA A 326 23.68 21.87 52.01
N GLY A 327 23.34 23.13 51.79
CA GLY A 327 22.29 23.55 50.85
C GLY A 327 22.49 23.05 49.41
N ASP A 328 23.73 22.90 48.95
CA ASP A 328 24.07 22.46 47.58
C ASP A 328 24.87 21.16 47.54
N ILE A 329 26.18 21.23 47.79
CA ILE A 329 27.11 20.10 47.60
C ILE A 329 27.71 19.72 48.94
N LEU A 330 27.58 18.45 49.30
CA LEU A 330 28.27 17.85 50.45
C LEU A 330 29.38 16.92 49.98
N VAL A 331 30.57 17.01 50.58
CA VAL A 331 31.76 16.24 50.18
C VAL A 331 32.31 15.47 51.37
N ALA A 332 32.49 14.15 51.22
CA ALA A 332 33.02 13.25 52.24
C ALA A 332 34.18 12.40 51.69
N ALA A 333 35.39 12.64 52.18
CA ALA A 333 36.61 11.92 51.77
C ALA A 333 36.77 11.83 50.23
N SER A 334 36.53 12.95 49.54
CA SER A 334 36.42 13.04 48.08
C SER A 334 36.92 14.41 47.59
N VAL A 335 37.10 14.57 46.28
CA VAL A 335 37.64 15.78 45.66
C VAL A 335 36.57 16.48 44.82
N VAL A 336 36.40 17.79 45.02
CA VAL A 336 35.53 18.62 44.18
C VAL A 336 36.29 19.85 43.71
N LYS A 337 36.27 20.11 42.40
CA LYS A 337 36.85 21.30 41.75
C LYS A 337 35.75 22.06 41.03
N ILE A 338 35.66 23.37 41.25
CA ILE A 338 34.61 24.21 40.68
C ILE A 338 35.25 25.45 40.05
N GLU A 339 34.96 25.70 38.79
CA GLU A 339 35.49 26.83 38.02
C GLU A 339 34.37 27.54 37.27
N ASN A 340 34.41 28.88 37.21
CA ASN A 340 33.48 29.71 36.44
C ASN A 340 31.99 29.38 36.64
N SER A 341 31.59 28.91 37.82
CA SER A 341 30.23 28.42 38.09
C SER A 341 29.51 29.31 39.10
N PHE A 342 28.19 29.39 38.99
CA PHE A 342 27.33 30.31 39.74
C PHE A 342 26.46 29.55 40.74
N PHE A 343 26.39 30.05 41.99
CA PHE A 343 25.60 29.49 43.09
C PHE A 343 24.68 30.58 43.64
N ASN A 344 23.37 30.34 43.75
CA ASN A 344 22.41 31.35 44.20
C ASN A 344 21.22 30.77 44.98
N TYR A 345 20.86 31.44 46.07
CA TYR A 345 19.69 31.16 46.92
C TYR A 345 19.58 29.72 47.44
N THR A 346 20.69 29.10 47.83
CA THR A 346 20.65 27.73 48.36
C THR A 346 20.58 27.71 49.88
N SER A 347 19.61 27.00 50.43
CA SER A 347 19.29 27.03 51.87
C SER A 347 19.89 25.81 52.57
N ALA A 348 20.78 26.07 53.53
CA ALA A 348 21.40 25.08 54.41
C ALA A 348 20.88 25.25 55.83
N ALA A 349 20.59 24.16 56.54
CA ALA A 349 20.28 24.20 57.97
C ALA A 349 21.52 24.48 58.83
N ASP A 350 22.71 24.09 58.35
CA ASP A 350 23.99 24.39 58.99
C ASP A 350 24.85 25.30 58.09
N LYS A 351 25.06 26.56 58.52
CA LYS A 351 25.79 27.58 57.75
C LYS A 351 27.31 27.34 57.69
N ASN A 352 27.82 26.33 58.40
CA ASN A 352 29.26 26.11 58.60
C ASN A 352 29.89 25.06 57.66
N LEU A 353 29.14 24.47 56.73
CA LEU A 353 29.63 23.38 55.88
C LEU A 353 29.59 23.69 54.37
N LEU A 354 29.82 24.96 54.02
CA LEU A 354 30.16 25.35 52.65
C LEU A 354 31.65 25.08 52.43
N VAL A 355 31.97 24.38 51.34
CA VAL A 355 33.31 24.02 50.85
C VAL A 355 34.40 25.03 51.31
N PRO A 356 35.40 24.64 52.13
CA PRO A 356 36.45 25.55 52.65
C PRO A 356 37.47 26.07 51.63
N ASN A 357 37.21 25.99 50.32
CA ASN A 357 38.20 26.29 49.29
C ASN A 357 37.64 27.06 48.08
N ILE A 358 36.73 27.99 48.31
CA ILE A 358 36.37 29.00 47.29
C ILE A 358 37.31 30.21 47.46
N ASN A 359 38.54 30.09 46.97
CA ASN A 359 39.35 31.27 46.69
C ASN A 359 38.76 31.94 45.43
N LYS A 360 38.26 33.17 45.61
CA LYS A 360 37.48 34.02 44.68
C LYS A 360 35.99 33.68 44.56
N VAL A 361 35.22 34.14 45.56
CA VAL A 361 33.90 34.70 45.24
C VAL A 361 34.16 35.99 44.46
N SER A 362 34.03 35.93 43.14
CA SER A 362 33.95 37.13 42.32
C SER A 362 32.53 37.68 42.49
N CYS A 363 32.38 38.77 43.23
CA CYS A 363 31.13 39.53 43.25
C CYS A 363 30.94 40.15 41.86
N THR A 364 30.02 39.60 41.07
CA THR A 364 29.50 40.27 39.87
C THR A 364 27.99 40.31 39.95
N SER A 365 27.45 41.22 40.76
CA SER A 365 26.05 41.64 40.65
C SER A 365 25.98 42.97 39.90
N MET A 366 26.41 42.95 38.64
CA MET A 366 25.95 43.92 37.65
C MET A 366 24.74 43.30 36.94
N CYS A 367 23.84 44.10 36.39
CA CYS A 367 22.87 43.56 35.43
C CYS A 367 23.64 42.82 34.32
N GLY A 368 23.23 41.56 34.09
CA GLY A 368 23.90 40.68 33.16
C GLY A 368 23.83 41.21 31.72
N ILE A 369 24.61 40.62 30.83
CA ILE A 369 24.44 40.84 29.39
C ILE A 369 22.96 40.63 29.00
N GLY A 370 22.41 41.54 28.19
CA GLY A 370 20.99 41.58 27.86
C GLY A 370 20.10 42.37 28.82
N GLN A 371 20.60 42.80 29.99
CA GLN A 371 19.81 43.48 31.02
C GLN A 371 20.40 44.84 31.41
N TYR A 372 19.54 45.78 31.80
CA TYR A 372 19.90 47.11 32.28
C TYR A 372 19.18 47.42 33.60
N GLY A 373 19.76 48.24 34.48
CA GLY A 373 19.10 48.53 35.76
C GLY A 373 19.85 49.50 36.65
N LEU A 374 19.15 50.06 37.64
CA LEU A 374 19.75 50.92 38.66
C LEU A 374 20.51 50.04 39.65
N CYS A 375 21.83 50.20 39.73
CA CYS A 375 22.67 49.45 40.67
C CYS A 375 23.31 50.43 41.66
N THR A 376 23.44 50.03 42.92
CA THR A 376 24.03 50.86 43.99
C THR A 376 25.47 50.45 44.29
N GLN A 377 26.32 51.42 44.59
CA GLN A 377 27.74 51.17 44.89
C GLN A 377 27.91 50.79 46.37
N ILE A 378 28.49 49.61 46.64
CA ILE A 378 28.90 49.17 47.98
C ILE A 378 30.41 48.92 47.95
N GLY A 379 31.19 49.87 48.45
CA GLY A 379 32.66 49.82 48.39
C GLY A 379 33.20 50.00 46.98
N THR A 380 34.04 49.07 46.50
CA THR A 380 34.56 49.05 45.11
C THR A 380 33.67 48.28 44.12
N CYS A 381 32.49 47.82 44.55
CA CYS A 381 31.60 46.96 43.77
C CYS A 381 30.21 47.60 43.56
N TRP A 382 29.54 47.22 42.47
CA TRP A 382 28.14 47.58 42.19
C TRP A 382 27.22 46.40 42.54
N SER A 383 26.08 46.67 43.18
CA SER A 383 25.07 45.70 43.59
C SER A 383 23.68 46.16 43.20
N CYS A 384 22.95 45.32 42.46
CA CYS A 384 21.57 45.55 42.06
C CYS A 384 20.65 44.64 42.91
N ALA A 385 19.56 45.18 43.46
CA ALA A 385 18.61 44.42 44.25
C ALA A 385 17.77 43.47 43.36
N PRO A 386 17.18 42.38 43.92
CA PRO A 386 16.32 41.48 43.15
C PRO A 386 15.13 42.25 42.55
N GLY A 387 15.04 42.28 41.22
CA GLY A 387 13.97 42.96 40.48
C GLY A 387 14.31 44.32 39.86
N GLU A 388 15.54 44.84 40.02
CA GLU A 388 15.93 46.13 39.41
C GLU A 388 16.64 46.01 38.05
N CYS A 389 17.01 44.81 37.62
CA CYS A 389 17.48 44.55 36.27
C CYS A 389 16.30 44.26 35.35
N LEU A 390 16.07 45.14 34.38
CA LEU A 390 15.08 45.03 33.34
C LEU A 390 15.71 44.42 32.09
N ASP A 391 14.95 43.57 31.41
CA ASP A 391 15.39 42.92 30.19
C ASP A 391 15.35 43.92 29.02
N CYS A 392 16.37 43.90 28.15
CA CYS A 392 16.26 44.59 26.86
C CYS A 392 15.04 44.03 26.09
N PRO A 393 14.21 44.90 25.50
CA PRO A 393 13.01 44.48 24.79
C PRO A 393 13.34 43.68 23.53
N SER A 394 12.39 42.86 23.06
CA SER A 394 12.52 42.11 21.81
C SER A 394 12.87 43.03 20.64
N GLY A 395 13.69 42.55 19.70
CA GLY A 395 14.23 43.36 18.60
C GLY A 395 15.48 44.16 18.97
N LYS A 396 15.91 44.15 20.24
CA LYS A 396 17.17 44.72 20.72
C LYS A 396 18.04 43.70 21.44
N TYR A 397 19.33 43.97 21.56
CA TYR A 397 20.29 43.15 22.29
C TYR A 397 21.29 44.02 23.05
N LEU A 398 21.90 43.47 24.10
CA LEU A 398 22.98 44.14 24.83
C LEU A 398 24.09 43.14 25.12
N ASN A 399 25.32 43.45 24.70
CA ASN A 399 26.48 42.57 24.86
C ASN A 399 27.46 43.04 25.97
N ALA A 400 27.09 44.08 26.72
CA ALA A 400 27.87 44.63 27.83
C ALA A 400 27.14 44.41 29.16
N THR A 401 27.88 44.17 30.24
CA THR A 401 27.36 44.05 31.60
C THR A 401 27.33 45.41 32.30
N GLY A 402 26.37 45.63 33.21
CA GLY A 402 26.33 46.84 34.04
C GLY A 402 25.75 48.07 33.36
N SER A 403 24.96 47.89 32.31
CA SER A 403 24.16 48.98 31.74
C SER A 403 23.17 49.51 32.76
N THR A 404 23.02 50.83 32.79
CA THR A 404 22.15 51.54 33.73
C THR A 404 20.89 52.10 33.06
N SER A 405 20.71 51.92 31.74
CA SER A 405 19.59 52.49 30.99
C SER A 405 19.17 51.65 29.78
N GLU A 406 17.88 51.70 29.42
CA GLU A 406 17.32 51.00 28.24
C GLU A 406 17.95 51.49 26.92
N GLU A 407 18.46 52.72 26.89
CA GLU A 407 19.07 53.33 25.69
C GLU A 407 20.34 52.60 25.23
N ASP A 408 20.98 51.84 26.12
CA ASP A 408 22.14 51.03 25.79
C ASP A 408 21.78 49.75 24.99
N CYS A 409 20.51 49.35 24.97
CA CYS A 409 20.03 48.22 24.18
C CYS A 409 20.12 48.54 22.67
N ILE A 410 20.89 47.72 21.94
CA ILE A 410 21.21 47.91 20.52
C ILE A 410 20.16 47.22 19.64
N ASP A 411 19.57 47.92 18.68
CA ASP A 411 18.64 47.31 17.71
C ASP A 411 19.31 46.19 16.89
N CYS A 412 18.53 45.13 16.63
CA CYS A 412 18.91 44.11 15.66
C CYS A 412 19.07 44.75 14.28
N LYS A 413 20.30 44.71 13.74
CA LYS A 413 20.63 45.23 12.40
C LYS A 413 20.10 44.30 11.31
N LEU A 414 20.05 44.82 10.08
CA LEU A 414 19.54 44.14 8.87
C LEU A 414 19.83 42.63 8.81
N GLY A 415 18.77 41.87 8.53
CA GLY A 415 18.86 40.42 8.38
C GLY A 415 19.01 39.64 9.69
N ARG A 416 18.91 40.30 10.84
CA ARG A 416 18.96 39.65 12.15
C ARG A 416 17.71 39.96 12.97
N ALA A 417 17.26 39.01 13.77
CA ALA A 417 16.10 39.17 14.63
C ALA A 417 16.25 38.45 15.99
N THR A 418 15.44 38.86 16.95
CA THR A 418 15.29 38.21 18.26
C THR A 418 13.90 38.45 18.83
N ASN A 419 13.16 37.38 19.13
CA ASN A 419 11.87 37.45 19.83
C ASN A 419 12.04 37.32 21.35
N VAL A 420 13.25 37.03 21.80
CA VAL A 420 13.59 36.82 23.22
C VAL A 420 14.05 38.15 23.82
N THR A 421 13.47 38.52 24.95
CA THR A 421 13.94 39.61 25.81
C THR A 421 15.26 39.22 26.49
N ALA A 422 16.05 40.20 26.92
CA ALA A 422 17.38 39.97 27.50
C ALA A 422 18.39 39.22 26.62
N THR A 423 18.27 39.36 25.30
CA THR A 423 19.23 38.71 24.41
C THR A 423 20.57 39.46 24.36
N THR A 424 21.63 38.68 24.14
CA THR A 424 23.02 39.14 24.10
C THR A 424 23.52 39.34 22.67
N SER A 425 22.77 38.84 21.68
CA SER A 425 23.02 39.05 20.26
C SER A 425 21.77 38.71 19.44
N CYS A 426 21.58 39.38 18.31
CA CYS A 426 20.52 39.03 17.36
C CYS A 426 20.98 37.89 16.44
N THR A 427 20.08 36.94 16.22
CA THR A 427 20.30 35.78 15.34
C THR A 427 20.13 36.18 13.89
N ALA A 428 21.00 35.70 13.00
CA ALA A 428 20.84 35.89 11.56
C ALA A 428 19.66 35.08 11.05
N CYS A 429 18.79 35.70 10.25
CA CYS A 429 17.72 34.95 9.59
C CYS A 429 18.35 33.96 8.60
N PRO A 430 18.01 32.66 8.73
CA PRO A 430 18.50 31.64 7.82
C PRO A 430 17.87 31.83 6.43
N PRO A 431 18.46 31.23 5.38
CA PRO A 431 17.84 31.19 4.05
C PRO A 431 16.37 30.74 4.11
N GLY A 432 15.55 31.29 3.22
CA GLY A 432 14.09 31.08 3.21
C GLY A 432 13.32 31.93 4.23
N LYS A 433 14.00 32.75 5.05
CA LYS A 433 13.37 33.65 6.03
C LYS A 433 13.89 35.08 5.91
N TYR A 434 13.06 36.04 6.33
CA TYR A 434 13.39 37.47 6.35
C TYR A 434 13.14 38.09 7.73
N ALA A 435 13.92 39.10 8.09
CA ALA A 435 13.83 39.79 9.38
C ALA A 435 12.68 40.81 9.42
N GLY A 436 11.65 40.59 10.23
CA GLY A 436 10.47 41.46 10.33
C GLY A 436 9.97 41.66 11.77
N THR A 437 9.07 42.62 11.96
CA THR A 437 8.33 42.84 13.22
C THR A 437 6.92 42.26 13.18
N THR A 438 6.37 42.10 11.97
CA THR A 438 5.08 41.47 11.68
C THR A 438 5.21 40.63 10.42
N GLN A 439 4.36 39.62 10.26
CA GLN A 439 4.27 38.83 9.03
C GLN A 439 3.70 39.71 7.89
N SER A 440 4.58 40.26 7.07
CA SER A 440 4.26 41.04 5.86
C SER A 440 4.37 40.18 4.60
N GLU A 441 4.06 40.74 3.43
CA GLU A 441 4.20 40.09 2.12
C GLU A 441 5.69 39.95 1.68
N GLY A 442 6.59 39.62 2.61
CA GLY A 442 8.03 39.41 2.34
C GLY A 442 8.89 40.66 2.43
N ASP A 443 8.35 41.80 2.87
CA ASP A 443 9.08 43.04 3.10
C ASP A 443 9.39 43.22 4.59
N GLY A 444 10.63 42.98 5.00
CA GLY A 444 11.05 43.10 6.39
C GLY A 444 11.55 44.50 6.78
N VAL A 445 12.05 44.60 8.01
CA VAL A 445 12.53 45.86 8.60
C VAL A 445 14.06 45.96 8.56
N GLN A 446 14.57 47.17 8.42
CA GLN A 446 16.02 47.42 8.37
C GLN A 446 16.69 47.41 9.76
N SER A 447 15.92 47.66 10.82
CA SER A 447 16.36 47.62 12.22
C SER A 447 15.22 47.19 13.15
N GLY A 448 15.56 46.57 14.28
CA GLY A 448 14.59 46.24 15.34
C GLY A 448 13.72 45.02 15.06
N ALA A 449 14.14 44.13 14.16
CA ALA A 449 13.35 42.94 13.82
C ALA A 449 13.20 42.00 15.02
N THR A 450 11.97 41.61 15.31
CA THR A 450 11.66 40.72 16.42
C THR A 450 11.60 39.27 16.00
N THR A 451 11.36 38.95 14.72
CA THR A 451 11.23 37.56 14.26
C THR A 451 11.75 37.37 12.84
N CYS A 452 12.28 36.17 12.56
CA CYS A 452 12.56 35.73 11.20
C CYS A 452 11.33 35.02 10.64
N TYR A 453 10.56 35.70 9.80
CA TYR A 453 9.37 35.14 9.16
C TYR A 453 9.76 34.35 7.91
N ALA A 454 9.06 33.24 7.65
CA ALA A 454 9.22 32.50 6.41
C ALA A 454 8.83 33.38 5.22
N CYS A 455 9.57 33.27 4.10
CA CYS A 455 9.17 33.91 2.87
C CYS A 455 7.78 33.39 2.46
N PRO A 456 6.80 34.27 2.18
CA PRO A 456 5.49 33.85 1.70
C PRO A 456 5.60 33.03 0.41
N SER A 457 4.59 32.19 0.15
CA SER A 457 4.54 31.39 -1.08
C SER A 457 4.60 32.31 -2.31
N GLY A 458 5.34 31.88 -3.34
CA GLY A 458 5.66 32.72 -4.49
C GLY A 458 6.91 33.60 -4.33
N LYS A 459 7.49 33.71 -3.14
CA LYS A 459 8.77 34.39 -2.90
C LYS A 459 9.83 33.42 -2.37
N TYR A 460 11.10 33.81 -2.46
CA TYR A 460 12.23 33.00 -2.00
C TYR A 460 13.35 33.87 -1.44
N GLN A 461 14.29 33.22 -0.75
CA GLN A 461 15.51 33.90 -0.30
C GLN A 461 16.67 32.92 -0.10
N GLU A 462 17.74 33.08 -0.88
CA GLU A 462 18.93 32.22 -0.84
C GLU A 462 19.95 32.65 0.22
N ALA A 463 20.01 33.95 0.54
CA ALA A 463 21.04 34.50 1.40
C ALA A 463 20.70 34.40 2.90
N SER A 464 21.70 34.04 3.72
CA SER A 464 21.66 34.31 5.15
C SER A 464 21.84 35.81 5.40
N LEU A 465 21.11 36.39 6.38
CA LEU A 465 21.01 37.84 6.63
C LEU A 465 20.11 38.64 5.68
N ALA A 466 19.10 37.99 5.08
CA ALA A 466 18.13 38.70 4.28
C ALA A 466 17.07 39.43 5.15
N TYR A 467 16.73 40.65 4.74
CA TYR A 467 15.65 41.44 5.34
C TYR A 467 14.41 41.50 4.45
N ARG A 468 14.44 40.95 3.23
CA ARG A 468 13.29 40.83 2.33
C ARG A 468 13.38 39.57 1.48
N CYS A 469 12.27 39.12 0.92
CA CYS A 469 12.19 38.00 -0.01
C CYS A 469 12.06 38.50 -1.45
N ASP A 470 12.64 37.77 -2.40
CA ASP A 470 12.57 38.07 -3.83
C ASP A 470 11.43 37.26 -4.48
N ASP A 471 10.76 37.82 -5.49
CA ASP A 471 9.65 37.15 -6.18
C ASP A 471 10.13 36.05 -7.11
N CYS A 472 9.41 34.93 -7.16
CA CYS A 472 9.66 33.91 -8.18
C CYS A 472 9.26 34.41 -9.56
N GLU A 473 10.18 34.31 -10.52
CA GLU A 473 9.95 34.66 -11.92
C GLU A 473 8.86 33.77 -12.57
N ALA A 474 8.23 34.28 -13.63
CA ALA A 474 7.28 33.50 -14.42
C ALA A 474 7.91 32.17 -14.90
N GLY A 475 7.10 31.11 -14.92
CA GLY A 475 7.56 29.74 -15.13
C GLY A 475 8.12 29.04 -13.88
N LYS A 476 8.27 29.74 -12.75
CA LYS A 476 8.67 29.13 -11.47
C LYS A 476 7.63 29.39 -10.39
N TRP A 477 7.73 28.64 -9.31
CA TRP A 477 6.88 28.75 -8.11
C TRP A 477 7.70 28.42 -6.86
N SER A 478 7.21 28.83 -5.70
CA SER A 478 7.80 28.44 -4.42
C SER A 478 6.73 28.25 -3.35
N SER A 479 6.96 27.29 -2.46
CA SER A 479 6.19 27.14 -1.22
C SER A 479 6.72 28.09 -0.14
N GLU A 480 5.94 28.28 0.93
CA GLU A 480 6.36 29.06 2.09
C GLU A 480 7.73 28.60 2.63
N GLY A 481 8.61 29.56 2.93
CA GLY A 481 9.95 29.30 3.46
C GLY A 481 10.97 28.79 2.44
N SER A 482 10.69 28.86 1.14
CA SER A 482 11.59 28.34 0.12
C SER A 482 12.88 29.15 0.01
N THR A 483 14.00 28.43 -0.13
CA THR A 483 15.30 29.03 -0.39
C THR A 483 15.54 29.33 -1.87
N ASN A 484 14.81 28.69 -2.79
CA ASN A 484 14.89 28.93 -4.23
C ASN A 484 13.52 28.68 -4.90
N CYS A 485 13.31 29.24 -6.09
CA CYS A 485 12.13 28.99 -6.90
C CYS A 485 12.27 27.71 -7.73
N THR A 486 11.25 26.88 -7.68
CA THR A 486 11.18 25.61 -8.42
C THR A 486 10.55 25.85 -9.79
N ALA A 487 11.18 25.31 -10.84
CA ALA A 487 10.62 25.38 -12.19
C ALA A 487 9.31 24.58 -12.30
N CYS A 488 8.32 25.12 -13.01
CA CYS A 488 7.13 24.36 -13.36
C CYS A 488 7.51 23.15 -14.20
N GLU A 489 7.06 21.97 -13.79
CA GLU A 489 7.25 20.73 -14.54
C GLU A 489 6.50 20.78 -15.89
N PRO A 490 6.96 20.01 -16.90
CA PRO A 490 6.26 19.91 -18.17
C PRO A 490 4.77 19.57 -17.99
N GLY A 491 3.90 20.28 -18.72
CA GLY A 491 2.45 20.22 -18.59
C GLY A 491 1.85 21.25 -17.61
N LYS A 492 2.67 21.97 -16.85
CA LYS A 492 2.27 23.07 -15.97
C LYS A 492 2.95 24.38 -16.37
N TYR A 493 2.39 25.52 -15.97
CA TYR A 493 2.91 26.84 -16.28
C TYR A 493 2.69 27.83 -15.12
N SER A 494 3.43 28.93 -15.13
CA SER A 494 3.25 30.06 -14.22
C SER A 494 3.32 31.36 -15.02
N ALA A 495 2.18 32.05 -15.17
CA ALA A 495 2.04 33.20 -16.07
C ALA A 495 2.58 34.52 -15.50
N SER A 496 2.61 34.65 -14.18
CA SER A 496 3.01 35.86 -13.46
C SER A 496 4.08 35.55 -12.43
N THR A 497 4.82 36.58 -12.01
CA THR A 497 5.74 36.47 -10.89
C THR A 497 4.99 36.21 -9.58
N GLY A 498 5.63 35.60 -8.59
CA GLY A 498 5.04 35.47 -7.25
C GLY A 498 4.01 34.35 -7.08
N LEU A 499 4.01 33.33 -7.94
CA LEU A 499 2.99 32.28 -7.91
C LEU A 499 3.29 31.21 -6.86
N ASP A 500 2.29 30.86 -6.06
CA ASP A 500 2.35 29.87 -4.97
C ASP A 500 2.35 28.41 -5.45
N SER A 501 1.95 28.16 -6.70
CA SER A 501 1.90 26.82 -7.31
C SER A 501 1.74 26.90 -8.83
N CYS A 502 2.33 25.97 -9.59
CA CYS A 502 2.16 25.96 -11.04
C CYS A 502 0.76 25.52 -11.46
N LEU A 503 0.16 26.26 -12.39
CA LEU A 503 -1.15 25.97 -12.96
C LEU A 503 -1.04 24.88 -14.03
N LEU A 504 -2.03 24.00 -14.09
CA LEU A 504 -2.10 22.96 -15.11
C LEU A 504 -2.50 23.57 -16.46
N CYS A 505 -1.80 23.19 -17.55
CA CYS A 505 -2.29 23.50 -18.88
C CYS A 505 -3.68 22.88 -19.07
N HIS A 506 -4.67 23.71 -19.43
CA HIS A 506 -6.01 23.24 -19.73
C HIS A 506 -6.04 22.36 -20.99
N ARG A 507 -7.10 21.56 -21.12
CA ARG A 507 -7.28 20.63 -22.24
C ARG A 507 -7.11 21.33 -23.60
N GLY A 508 -6.37 20.69 -24.51
CA GLY A 508 -6.06 21.25 -25.83
C GLY A 508 -4.86 22.20 -25.83
N ARG A 509 -4.19 22.38 -24.69
CA ARG A 509 -2.90 23.07 -24.56
C ARG A 509 -1.88 22.20 -23.83
N TYR A 510 -0.60 22.46 -24.05
CA TYR A 510 0.50 21.70 -23.46
C TYR A 510 1.70 22.61 -23.18
N ALA A 511 2.55 22.19 -22.25
CA ALA A 511 3.82 22.84 -21.96
C ALA A 511 4.94 21.79 -22.09
N PRO A 512 5.74 21.80 -23.17
CA PRO A 512 6.69 20.72 -23.44
C PRO A 512 7.94 20.78 -22.55
N ASN A 513 8.35 21.98 -22.15
CA ASN A 513 9.57 22.22 -21.40
C ASN A 513 9.25 22.57 -19.94
N SER A 514 10.21 22.34 -19.06
CA SER A 514 10.17 22.89 -17.71
C SER A 514 10.28 24.43 -17.75
N ALA A 515 9.79 25.07 -16.70
CA ALA A 515 9.73 26.53 -16.56
C ALA A 515 8.87 27.27 -17.61
N ALA A 516 7.80 26.63 -18.10
CA ALA A 516 6.91 27.26 -19.05
C ALA A 516 6.14 28.44 -18.41
N SER A 517 6.17 29.60 -19.05
CA SER A 517 5.40 30.78 -18.64
C SER A 517 3.99 30.83 -19.27
N ASP A 518 3.73 30.03 -20.30
CA ASP A 518 2.42 29.89 -20.94
C ASP A 518 2.26 28.51 -21.58
N CYS A 519 1.02 28.09 -21.83
CA CYS A 519 0.69 26.82 -22.47
C CYS A 519 0.44 26.99 -23.98
N MET A 520 1.20 26.23 -24.77
CA MET A 520 1.08 26.16 -26.23
C MET A 520 -0.22 25.45 -26.64
N LYS A 521 -0.88 25.92 -27.70
CA LYS A 521 -2.10 25.29 -28.23
C LYS A 521 -1.74 24.08 -29.11
N CYS A 522 -2.52 23.01 -29.02
CA CYS A 522 -2.41 21.88 -29.95
C CYS A 522 -2.98 22.23 -31.33
N ASP A 523 -2.29 21.81 -32.39
CA ASP A 523 -2.79 21.91 -33.76
C ASP A 523 -3.83 20.80 -34.05
N SER A 524 -4.99 21.19 -34.58
CA SER A 524 -6.05 20.25 -34.99
C SER A 524 -5.53 19.31 -36.09
N PRO A 525 -5.83 17.99 -36.05
CA PRO A 525 -6.81 17.33 -35.17
C PRO A 525 -6.24 16.73 -33.86
N LYS A 526 -5.03 17.13 -33.44
CA LYS A 526 -4.43 16.67 -32.17
C LYS A 526 -4.88 17.54 -31.00
N SER A 527 -4.93 16.94 -29.83
CA SER A 527 -5.31 17.56 -28.57
C SER A 527 -4.49 16.97 -27.41
N SER A 528 -4.68 17.49 -26.21
CA SER A 528 -4.00 17.07 -24.98
C SER A 528 -4.99 16.98 -23.81
N TRP A 529 -4.71 16.08 -22.86
CA TRP A 529 -5.36 16.13 -21.55
C TRP A 529 -4.78 17.27 -20.71
N ALA A 530 -5.52 17.69 -19.68
CA ALA A 530 -5.03 18.71 -18.77
C ALA A 530 -3.71 18.25 -18.10
N GLY A 531 -2.74 19.16 -17.98
CA GLY A 531 -1.46 18.86 -17.32
C GLY A 531 -0.49 18.01 -18.16
N LYS A 532 -0.66 17.88 -19.47
CA LYS A 532 0.24 17.08 -20.32
C LYS A 532 1.28 17.92 -21.06
N ALA A 533 2.47 17.33 -21.22
CA ALA A 533 3.62 17.95 -21.88
C ALA A 533 3.61 17.83 -23.41
N ASN A 534 2.65 17.12 -24.01
CA ASN A 534 2.51 16.98 -25.46
C ASN A 534 1.07 16.73 -25.89
N CYS A 535 0.80 16.93 -27.18
CA CYS A 535 -0.49 16.62 -27.81
C CYS A 535 -0.50 15.16 -28.28
N SER A 536 -0.97 14.27 -27.41
CA SER A 536 -0.95 12.81 -27.62
C SER A 536 -2.33 12.19 -27.89
N ILE A 537 -3.40 12.98 -27.86
CA ILE A 537 -4.76 12.50 -28.13
C ILE A 537 -5.37 13.20 -29.35
N CYS A 538 -6.50 12.69 -29.83
CA CYS A 538 -7.28 13.33 -30.88
C CYS A 538 -8.42 14.17 -30.30
N GLU A 539 -8.80 15.23 -31.01
CA GLU A 539 -9.96 16.06 -30.68
C GLU A 539 -11.31 15.33 -30.94
N ARG A 540 -12.44 15.96 -30.64
CA ARG A 540 -13.78 15.35 -30.87
C ARG A 540 -13.93 14.97 -32.34
N TYR A 541 -14.61 13.86 -32.61
CA TYR A 541 -14.87 13.33 -33.96
C TYR A 541 -13.65 12.74 -34.68
N TYR A 542 -12.50 12.65 -34.02
CA TYR A 542 -11.31 11.97 -34.53
C TYR A 542 -10.91 10.83 -33.59
N TYR A 543 -10.31 9.78 -34.14
CA TYR A 543 -9.77 8.66 -33.38
C TYR A 543 -8.28 8.47 -33.64
N LEU A 544 -7.55 8.02 -32.60
CA LEU A 544 -6.13 7.74 -32.68
C LEU A 544 -5.87 6.35 -33.28
N THR A 545 -5.09 6.32 -34.36
CA THR A 545 -4.58 5.09 -35.00
C THR A 545 -3.31 4.57 -34.32
N LYS A 546 -2.92 3.32 -34.61
CA LYS A 546 -1.68 2.72 -34.09
C LYS A 546 -0.42 3.53 -34.43
N ASP A 547 -0.43 4.24 -35.55
CA ASP A 547 0.69 5.08 -36.01
C ASP A 547 0.70 6.47 -35.36
N ALA A 548 -0.06 6.67 -34.27
CA ALA A 548 -0.22 7.95 -33.58
C ALA A 548 -0.75 9.10 -34.46
N THR A 549 -1.51 8.77 -35.52
CA THR A 549 -2.20 9.74 -36.37
C THR A 549 -3.69 9.78 -36.06
N CYS A 550 -4.27 10.98 -36.07
CA CYS A 550 -5.70 11.20 -35.83
C CYS A 550 -6.45 11.17 -37.16
N LYS A 551 -7.45 10.29 -37.27
CA LYS A 551 -8.31 10.17 -38.46
C LYS A 551 -9.77 10.48 -38.13
N PRO A 552 -10.56 10.99 -39.09
CA PRO A 552 -11.99 11.24 -38.89
C PRO A 552 -12.73 9.96 -38.46
N CYS A 553 -13.75 10.09 -37.62
CA CYS A 553 -14.53 8.97 -37.12
C CYS A 553 -15.17 8.17 -38.28
N PRO A 554 -15.05 6.83 -38.29
CA PRO A 554 -15.72 5.99 -39.28
C PRO A 554 -17.25 6.08 -39.17
N GLU A 555 -17.96 5.84 -40.27
CA GLU A 555 -19.43 5.77 -40.25
C GLU A 555 -19.91 4.68 -39.27
N ASN A 556 -20.96 5.00 -38.51
CA ASN A 556 -21.57 4.11 -37.49
C ASN A 556 -20.69 3.80 -36.26
N ALA A 557 -19.63 4.58 -36.03
CA ALA A 557 -18.88 4.62 -34.77
C ALA A 557 -19.17 5.92 -33.98
N ASP A 558 -18.91 5.87 -32.67
CA ASP A 558 -18.98 7.02 -31.78
C ASP A 558 -17.58 7.44 -31.33
N CYS A 559 -17.12 8.59 -31.85
CA CYS A 559 -15.88 9.26 -31.47
C CYS A 559 -16.13 10.67 -30.92
N GLN A 560 -17.30 10.93 -30.32
CA GLN A 560 -17.64 12.26 -29.80
C GLN A 560 -16.75 12.68 -28.62
N THR A 561 -16.16 11.70 -27.94
CA THR A 561 -15.24 11.95 -26.82
C THR A 561 -13.80 12.12 -27.31
N PRO A 562 -13.11 13.24 -27.01
CA PRO A 562 -11.70 13.37 -27.39
C PRO A 562 -10.84 12.39 -26.60
N GLY A 563 -9.80 11.85 -27.25
CA GLY A 563 -9.04 10.69 -26.75
C GLY A 563 -9.62 9.33 -27.14
N THR A 564 -10.61 9.31 -28.05
CA THR A 564 -11.02 8.07 -28.71
C THR A 564 -9.82 7.50 -29.49
N SER A 565 -9.56 6.21 -29.33
CA SER A 565 -8.57 5.41 -30.02
C SER A 565 -9.25 4.20 -30.64
N LEU A 566 -8.59 3.53 -31.57
CA LEU A 566 -9.15 2.35 -32.23
C LEU A 566 -9.64 1.27 -31.25
N MET A 567 -8.90 1.10 -30.14
CA MET A 567 -9.23 0.13 -29.10
C MET A 567 -10.49 0.49 -28.32
N ASN A 568 -10.69 1.78 -28.01
CA ASN A 568 -11.80 2.22 -27.16
C ASN A 568 -12.99 2.83 -27.93
N MET A 569 -12.91 2.83 -29.26
CA MET A 569 -13.96 3.35 -30.14
C MET A 569 -15.24 2.53 -29.98
N ALA A 570 -16.31 3.20 -29.55
CA ALA A 570 -17.62 2.56 -29.43
C ALA A 570 -18.30 2.46 -30.80
N VAL A 571 -19.00 1.36 -31.03
CA VAL A 571 -19.80 1.14 -32.24
C VAL A 571 -21.28 1.41 -31.93
N ASN A 572 -22.00 2.03 -32.86
CA ASN A 572 -23.42 2.34 -32.66
C ASN A 572 -24.27 1.04 -32.52
N PRO A 573 -25.36 1.06 -31.74
CA PRO A 573 -26.27 -0.09 -31.65
C PRO A 573 -26.77 -0.57 -33.01
N GLY A 574 -26.85 -1.89 -33.19
CA GLY A 574 -27.18 -2.53 -34.47
C GLY A 574 -26.02 -2.75 -35.43
N TYR A 575 -24.83 -2.27 -35.08
CA TYR A 575 -23.60 -2.50 -35.83
C TYR A 575 -22.61 -3.34 -35.02
N TRP A 576 -21.73 -4.02 -35.74
CA TRP A 576 -20.74 -4.95 -35.21
C TRP A 576 -19.38 -4.72 -35.88
N ARG A 577 -18.31 -4.87 -35.11
CA ARG A 577 -16.92 -4.92 -35.59
C ARG A 577 -16.26 -6.20 -35.11
N ALA A 578 -15.36 -6.74 -35.92
CA ALA A 578 -14.73 -8.04 -35.65
C ALA A 578 -13.83 -8.03 -34.42
N ASP A 579 -13.09 -6.95 -34.23
CA ASP A 579 -12.17 -6.78 -33.13
C ASP A 579 -11.95 -5.28 -32.82
N THR A 580 -11.27 -5.01 -31.72
CA THR A 580 -10.92 -3.65 -31.25
C THR A 580 -9.80 -3.00 -32.08
N GLN A 581 -9.36 -3.61 -33.17
CA GLN A 581 -8.35 -3.12 -34.10
C GLN A 581 -8.91 -2.93 -35.51
N SER A 582 -10.16 -3.31 -35.77
CA SER A 582 -10.80 -3.19 -37.07
C SER A 582 -11.59 -1.88 -37.17
N ILE A 583 -11.42 -1.21 -38.31
CA ILE A 583 -12.20 -0.03 -38.70
C ILE A 583 -13.45 -0.41 -39.51
N GLU A 584 -13.62 -1.69 -39.85
CA GLU A 584 -14.77 -2.16 -40.61
C GLU A 584 -15.97 -2.39 -39.68
N ILE A 585 -16.92 -1.46 -39.74
CA ILE A 585 -18.18 -1.52 -38.99
C ILE A 585 -19.28 -1.99 -39.93
N ARG A 586 -19.97 -3.07 -39.58
CA ARG A 586 -20.99 -3.71 -40.43
C ARG A 586 -22.30 -3.89 -39.68
N GLU A 587 -23.41 -3.81 -40.39
CA GLU A 587 -24.75 -4.03 -39.84
C GLU A 587 -25.01 -5.53 -39.56
N CYS A 588 -25.80 -5.84 -38.53
CA CYS A 588 -26.05 -7.21 -38.10
C CYS A 588 -27.12 -7.92 -38.95
N ILE A 589 -26.82 -9.16 -39.38
CA ILE A 589 -27.47 -9.88 -40.50
C ILE A 589 -28.93 -10.28 -40.25
N ASN A 590 -29.37 -10.41 -39.00
CA ASN A 590 -30.72 -10.87 -38.67
C ASN A 590 -31.67 -9.72 -38.31
N THR A 591 -31.30 -8.92 -37.31
CA THR A 591 -32.01 -7.70 -36.92
C THR A 591 -30.99 -6.72 -36.33
N LYS A 592 -31.21 -5.40 -36.48
CA LYS A 592 -30.43 -4.39 -35.74
C LYS A 592 -30.46 -4.62 -34.22
N ALA A 593 -31.52 -5.24 -33.70
CA ALA A 593 -31.65 -5.55 -32.28
C ALA A 593 -30.74 -6.70 -31.79
N SER A 594 -30.01 -7.39 -32.67
CA SER A 594 -29.09 -8.46 -32.28
C SER A 594 -27.75 -7.96 -31.73
N CYS A 595 -27.36 -6.73 -32.09
CA CYS A 595 -26.10 -6.11 -31.68
C CYS A 595 -26.37 -4.95 -30.74
N LYS A 596 -25.85 -5.07 -29.52
CA LYS A 596 -25.97 -4.04 -28.48
C LYS A 596 -25.19 -2.79 -28.87
N GLY A 597 -24.10 -2.95 -29.62
CA GLY A 597 -23.11 -1.90 -29.84
C GLY A 597 -22.30 -1.63 -28.56
N GLY A 598 -21.46 -0.60 -28.61
CA GLY A 598 -20.55 -0.21 -27.54
C GLY A 598 -19.08 -0.54 -27.81
N ASN A 599 -18.29 -0.56 -26.75
CA ASN A 599 -16.83 -0.71 -26.80
C ASN A 599 -16.34 -1.99 -26.06
N SER A 600 -17.25 -2.84 -25.58
CA SER A 600 -16.91 -4.09 -24.88
C SER A 600 -16.45 -5.18 -25.84
N THR A 601 -15.71 -6.17 -25.32
CA THR A 601 -15.31 -7.39 -26.04
C THR A 601 -16.51 -8.21 -26.53
N SER A 602 -17.68 -8.09 -25.88
CA SER A 602 -18.95 -8.57 -26.41
C SER A 602 -19.78 -7.39 -26.91
N LEU A 603 -19.93 -7.28 -28.23
CA LEU A 603 -20.82 -6.32 -28.90
C LEU A 603 -22.25 -6.88 -29.05
N CYS A 604 -22.46 -8.11 -28.58
CA CYS A 604 -23.69 -8.87 -28.68
C CYS A 604 -24.54 -8.70 -27.44
N HIS A 605 -25.86 -8.83 -27.61
CA HIS A 605 -26.76 -8.99 -26.46
C HIS A 605 -26.51 -10.32 -25.75
N ASP A 606 -26.90 -10.39 -24.48
CA ASP A 606 -26.73 -11.57 -23.62
C ASP A 606 -27.23 -12.84 -24.32
N HIS A 607 -26.43 -13.90 -24.20
CA HIS A 607 -26.67 -15.20 -24.82
C HIS A 607 -26.59 -15.24 -26.34
N SER A 608 -26.05 -14.19 -26.97
CA SER A 608 -25.72 -14.16 -28.39
C SER A 608 -24.21 -14.04 -28.59
N HIS A 609 -23.66 -14.81 -29.52
CA HIS A 609 -22.23 -14.81 -29.82
C HIS A 609 -21.94 -15.01 -31.32
N GLY A 610 -20.66 -15.00 -31.67
CA GLY A 610 -20.18 -15.15 -33.04
C GLY A 610 -20.31 -13.89 -33.90
N PRO A 611 -19.87 -13.96 -35.17
CA PRO A 611 -19.95 -12.84 -36.10
C PRO A 611 -21.38 -12.32 -36.25
N TYR A 612 -21.53 -10.98 -36.23
CA TYR A 612 -22.83 -10.31 -36.32
C TYR A 612 -23.86 -10.72 -35.24
N CYS A 613 -23.39 -11.35 -34.15
CA CYS A 613 -24.24 -11.87 -33.08
C CYS A 613 -25.33 -12.82 -33.62
N ALA A 614 -24.97 -13.64 -34.60
CA ALA A 614 -25.90 -14.50 -35.30
C ALA A 614 -26.21 -15.80 -34.54
N ALA A 615 -25.33 -16.25 -33.64
CA ALA A 615 -25.49 -17.49 -32.88
C ALA A 615 -26.03 -17.25 -31.47
N CYS A 616 -26.62 -18.29 -30.87
CA CYS A 616 -27.04 -18.31 -29.47
C CYS A 616 -26.12 -19.22 -28.64
N ASP A 617 -25.98 -18.89 -27.36
CA ASP A 617 -25.32 -19.73 -26.36
C ASP A 617 -26.08 -21.07 -26.17
N GLU A 618 -25.42 -22.03 -25.53
CA GLU A 618 -26.03 -23.31 -25.16
C GLU A 618 -27.36 -23.12 -24.41
N GLN A 619 -28.33 -24.01 -24.68
CA GLN A 619 -29.68 -23.97 -24.10
C GLN A 619 -30.50 -22.72 -24.46
N HIS A 620 -30.06 -21.94 -25.46
CA HIS A 620 -30.82 -20.83 -26.00
C HIS A 620 -31.02 -21.01 -27.51
N TRP A 621 -32.21 -20.63 -27.99
CA TRP A 621 -32.55 -20.69 -29.41
C TRP A 621 -33.13 -19.36 -29.87
N ARG A 622 -33.08 -19.10 -31.18
CA ARG A 622 -33.62 -17.89 -31.80
C ARG A 622 -34.77 -18.26 -32.72
N ALA A 623 -35.95 -17.72 -32.44
CA ALA A 623 -37.09 -17.80 -33.35
C ALA A 623 -36.87 -16.86 -34.56
N PHE A 624 -37.39 -17.24 -35.72
CA PHE A 624 -37.33 -16.42 -36.93
C PHE A 624 -37.94 -15.03 -36.67
N GLY A 625 -37.19 -13.96 -36.99
CA GLY A 625 -37.58 -12.57 -36.76
C GLY A 625 -37.38 -12.02 -35.34
N ALA A 626 -36.93 -12.83 -34.37
CA ALA A 626 -36.62 -12.37 -33.02
C ALA A 626 -35.15 -11.92 -32.89
N GLY A 627 -34.92 -10.73 -32.36
CA GLY A 627 -33.57 -10.17 -32.21
C GLY A 627 -32.73 -10.73 -31.05
N LYS A 628 -33.35 -11.43 -30.08
CA LYS A 628 -32.72 -11.97 -28.86
C LYS A 628 -32.89 -13.49 -28.75
N CYS A 629 -31.85 -14.16 -28.25
CA CYS A 629 -31.88 -15.58 -27.91
C CYS A 629 -32.79 -15.84 -26.69
N ARG A 630 -33.59 -16.91 -26.73
CA ARG A 630 -34.54 -17.30 -25.66
C ARG A 630 -34.14 -18.66 -25.08
N ARG A 631 -34.35 -18.87 -23.78
CA ARG A 631 -34.07 -20.15 -23.09
C ARG A 631 -34.98 -21.27 -23.59
N CYS A 632 -34.42 -22.48 -23.67
CA CYS A 632 -35.18 -23.71 -23.88
C CYS A 632 -36.03 -24.03 -22.63
N SER A 633 -37.35 -24.19 -22.74
CA SER A 633 -38.23 -24.58 -21.62
C SER A 633 -38.28 -26.11 -21.45
N PRO A 634 -38.20 -26.65 -20.22
CA PRO A 634 -38.34 -28.08 -19.98
C PRO A 634 -39.82 -28.50 -20.05
N GLY A 635 -40.18 -29.30 -21.04
CA GLY A 635 -41.50 -29.96 -21.10
C GLY A 635 -42.30 -29.85 -22.40
N ALA A 636 -41.86 -29.09 -23.40
CA ALA A 636 -42.64 -28.85 -24.62
C ALA A 636 -42.22 -29.69 -25.86
N GLY A 637 -41.53 -30.83 -25.68
CA GLY A 637 -40.98 -31.61 -26.80
C GLY A 637 -41.03 -33.13 -26.69
N GLY A 638 -41.72 -33.70 -25.69
CA GLY A 638 -41.67 -35.14 -25.43
C GLY A 638 -42.81 -35.97 -26.01
N TYR A 639 -44.04 -35.45 -26.06
CA TYR A 639 -45.22 -36.27 -26.36
C TYR A 639 -45.53 -36.39 -27.86
N GLU A 640 -45.35 -35.32 -28.63
CA GLU A 640 -45.70 -35.28 -30.05
C GLU A 640 -44.76 -36.15 -30.91
N ILE A 641 -43.47 -36.25 -30.57
CA ILE A 641 -42.45 -36.96 -31.37
C ILE A 641 -42.63 -38.49 -31.32
N HIS A 642 -43.10 -39.05 -30.21
CA HIS A 642 -43.36 -40.49 -30.08
C HIS A 642 -44.53 -40.95 -30.95
N ILE A 643 -45.51 -40.07 -31.21
CA ILE A 643 -46.65 -40.38 -32.09
C ILE A 643 -46.20 -40.40 -33.56
N TYR A 644 -45.41 -39.40 -33.99
CA TYR A 644 -44.91 -39.34 -35.37
C TYR A 644 -43.89 -40.45 -35.70
N THR A 645 -43.05 -40.84 -34.74
CA THR A 645 -42.10 -41.96 -34.94
C THR A 645 -42.79 -43.32 -34.98
N ALA A 646 -43.82 -43.55 -34.14
CA ALA A 646 -44.63 -44.77 -34.18
C ALA A 646 -45.48 -44.88 -35.46
N ALA A 647 -46.07 -43.78 -35.94
CA ALA A 647 -46.82 -43.74 -37.20
C ALA A 647 -45.90 -43.97 -38.43
N GLY A 648 -44.69 -43.42 -38.41
CA GLY A 648 -43.68 -43.64 -39.46
C GLY A 648 -43.19 -45.08 -39.54
N LEU A 649 -42.96 -45.73 -38.39
CA LEU A 649 -42.59 -47.15 -38.32
C LEU A 649 -43.73 -48.06 -38.80
N ALA A 650 -44.98 -47.75 -38.42
CA ALA A 650 -46.16 -48.49 -38.88
C ALA A 650 -46.33 -48.41 -40.42
N LEU A 651 -46.17 -47.22 -41.02
CA LEU A 651 -46.23 -47.03 -42.47
C LEU A 651 -45.11 -47.76 -43.22
N CYS A 652 -43.88 -47.77 -42.68
CA CYS A 652 -42.77 -48.53 -43.26
C CYS A 652 -43.01 -50.04 -43.21
N VAL A 653 -43.56 -50.56 -42.10
CA VAL A 653 -43.89 -51.99 -41.98
C VAL A 653 -45.02 -52.37 -42.94
N ILE A 654 -46.06 -51.54 -43.07
CA ILE A 654 -47.15 -51.77 -44.04
C ILE A 654 -46.63 -51.75 -45.48
N ALA A 655 -45.73 -50.82 -45.82
CA ALA A 655 -45.10 -50.77 -47.14
C ALA A 655 -44.23 -52.01 -47.43
N CYS A 656 -43.44 -52.47 -46.45
CA CYS A 656 -42.64 -53.68 -46.58
C CYS A 656 -43.49 -54.94 -46.75
N VAL A 657 -44.61 -55.05 -46.03
CA VAL A 657 -45.55 -56.18 -46.15
C VAL A 657 -46.25 -56.16 -47.51
N LEU A 658 -46.66 -55.00 -48.02
CA LEU A 658 -47.26 -54.88 -49.35
C LEU A 658 -46.28 -55.23 -50.48
N VAL A 659 -45.01 -54.83 -50.36
CA VAL A 659 -43.95 -55.22 -51.31
C VAL A 659 -43.66 -56.71 -51.24
N PHE A 660 -43.63 -57.30 -50.04
CA PHE A 660 -43.41 -58.73 -49.84
C PHE A 660 -44.56 -59.59 -50.40
N LEU A 661 -45.81 -59.17 -50.19
CA LEU A 661 -46.99 -59.84 -50.76
C LEU A 661 -47.04 -59.70 -52.29
N CYS A 662 -46.66 -58.54 -52.83
CA CYS A 662 -46.57 -58.31 -54.28
C CYS A 662 -45.43 -59.14 -54.94
N MET A 663 -44.30 -59.32 -54.25
CA MET A 663 -43.19 -60.16 -54.71
C MET A 663 -43.50 -61.66 -54.66
N ARG A 664 -44.37 -62.10 -53.72
CA ARG A 664 -44.74 -63.51 -53.55
C ARG A 664 -45.77 -63.99 -54.58
N GLN A 665 -46.63 -63.11 -55.08
CA GLN A 665 -47.74 -63.48 -55.97
C GLN A 665 -47.34 -63.60 -57.46
N TYR A 666 -46.17 -63.10 -57.88
CA TYR A 666 -45.78 -63.00 -59.30
C TYR A 666 -44.40 -63.59 -59.64
N CYS A 667 -43.83 -64.42 -58.76
CA CYS A 667 -42.43 -64.89 -58.88
C CYS A 667 -42.10 -66.11 -59.77
N PRO A 668 -43.01 -66.81 -60.50
CA PRO A 668 -42.55 -67.85 -61.44
C PRO A 668 -42.08 -67.33 -62.81
N ALA A 669 -42.36 -66.08 -63.21
CA ALA A 669 -42.14 -65.63 -64.60
C ALA A 669 -40.91 -64.71 -64.83
N ILE A 670 -40.28 -64.17 -63.78
CA ILE A 670 -39.23 -63.14 -63.93
C ILE A 670 -37.79 -63.68 -63.72
N ILE A 671 -37.64 -64.85 -63.09
CA ILE A 671 -36.31 -65.40 -62.73
C ILE A 671 -35.53 -65.93 -63.94
N THR A 672 -36.19 -66.29 -65.06
CA THR A 672 -35.50 -66.84 -66.24
C THR A 672 -34.87 -65.76 -67.13
N VAL A 673 -35.35 -64.51 -67.08
CA VAL A 673 -34.82 -63.39 -67.88
C VAL A 673 -33.65 -62.69 -67.18
N TYR A 674 -33.58 -62.73 -65.84
CA TYR A 674 -32.60 -61.95 -65.06
C TYR A 674 -31.24 -62.61 -64.84
N LYS A 675 -31.03 -63.88 -65.24
CA LYS A 675 -29.74 -64.57 -65.10
C LYS A 675 -28.68 -64.24 -66.17
N GLN A 676 -29.00 -63.46 -67.20
CA GLN A 676 -28.04 -63.16 -68.29
C GLN A 676 -27.49 -61.71 -68.33
N LYS A 677 -27.86 -60.81 -67.39
CA LYS A 677 -27.35 -59.41 -67.39
C LYS A 677 -26.77 -58.90 -66.06
N MET A 678 -26.44 -59.78 -65.11
CA MET A 678 -25.70 -59.38 -63.90
C MET A 678 -24.18 -59.40 -64.12
N GLY A 679 -23.70 -58.47 -64.96
CA GLY A 679 -22.28 -58.11 -65.06
C GLY A 679 -22.03 -56.59 -65.13
N ALA A 680 -23.11 -55.79 -65.19
CA ALA A 680 -23.07 -54.33 -65.27
C ALA A 680 -23.56 -53.63 -63.99
N VAL A 681 -24.24 -54.34 -63.08
CA VAL A 681 -24.85 -53.75 -61.87
C VAL A 681 -23.82 -53.54 -60.75
N GLU A 682 -22.83 -54.42 -60.60
CA GLU A 682 -21.76 -54.24 -59.59
C GLU A 682 -20.84 -53.06 -59.88
N ARG A 683 -20.59 -52.74 -61.17
CA ARG A 683 -19.84 -51.54 -61.55
C ARG A 683 -20.63 -50.25 -61.32
N CYS A 684 -21.95 -50.29 -61.50
CA CYS A 684 -22.82 -49.14 -61.26
C CYS A 684 -23.00 -48.86 -59.75
N TYR A 685 -23.02 -49.89 -58.90
CA TYR A 685 -23.16 -49.74 -57.45
C TYR A 685 -21.92 -49.12 -56.79
N SER A 686 -20.72 -49.44 -57.29
CA SER A 686 -19.46 -48.84 -56.84
C SER A 686 -19.38 -47.34 -57.16
N ASP A 687 -19.72 -46.98 -58.40
CA ASP A 687 -19.62 -45.61 -58.91
C ASP A 687 -20.72 -44.70 -58.34
N LEU A 688 -21.92 -45.24 -58.08
CA LEU A 688 -23.01 -44.52 -57.40
C LEU A 688 -22.70 -44.27 -55.92
N LYS A 689 -22.01 -45.20 -55.23
CA LYS A 689 -21.64 -45.06 -53.80
C LYS A 689 -20.60 -43.96 -53.57
N GLU A 690 -19.61 -43.86 -54.45
CA GLU A 690 -18.62 -42.76 -54.42
C GLU A 690 -19.27 -41.42 -54.78
N LYS A 691 -20.13 -41.37 -55.81
CA LYS A 691 -20.86 -40.15 -56.20
C LYS A 691 -21.87 -39.69 -55.14
N LEU A 692 -22.55 -40.60 -54.44
CA LEU A 692 -23.46 -40.26 -53.34
C LEU A 692 -22.69 -39.73 -52.12
N LYS A 693 -21.52 -40.30 -51.81
CA LYS A 693 -20.63 -39.78 -50.77
C LYS A 693 -20.15 -38.37 -51.10
N ILE A 694 -19.72 -38.13 -52.34
CA ILE A 694 -19.31 -36.80 -52.80
C ILE A 694 -20.49 -35.82 -52.74
N MET A 695 -21.71 -36.25 -53.09
CA MET A 695 -22.92 -35.41 -53.00
C MET A 695 -23.28 -35.08 -51.55
N VAL A 696 -23.19 -36.04 -50.62
CA VAL A 696 -23.44 -35.83 -49.18
C VAL A 696 -22.36 -34.94 -48.57
N VAL A 697 -21.09 -35.14 -48.93
CA VAL A 697 -19.96 -34.30 -48.49
C VAL A 697 -20.10 -32.88 -49.07
N PHE A 698 -20.47 -32.74 -50.34
CA PHE A 698 -20.73 -31.45 -50.98
C PHE A 698 -21.92 -30.73 -50.31
N MET A 699 -22.99 -31.44 -49.96
CA MET A 699 -24.13 -30.86 -49.26
C MET A 699 -23.79 -30.49 -47.81
N GLN A 700 -22.97 -31.30 -47.13
CA GLN A 700 -22.43 -30.98 -45.80
C GLN A 700 -21.53 -29.73 -45.82
N ILE A 701 -20.76 -29.54 -46.90
CA ILE A 701 -19.92 -28.36 -47.13
C ILE A 701 -20.78 -27.15 -47.53
N ALA A 702 -21.73 -27.29 -48.46
CA ALA A 702 -22.60 -26.22 -48.94
C ALA A 702 -23.55 -25.68 -47.84
N CYS A 703 -24.05 -26.54 -46.95
CA CYS A 703 -24.87 -26.13 -45.81
C CYS A 703 -24.09 -25.41 -44.70
N ARG A 704 -22.75 -25.52 -44.66
CA ARG A 704 -21.86 -24.80 -43.72
C ARG A 704 -21.05 -23.68 -44.38
N LEU A 705 -21.00 -23.61 -45.71
CA LEU A 705 -20.27 -22.56 -46.45
C LEU A 705 -20.67 -21.12 -46.06
N PRO A 706 -21.96 -20.81 -45.79
CA PRO A 706 -22.35 -19.48 -45.32
C PRO A 706 -21.74 -19.11 -43.97
N GLU A 707 -21.33 -20.09 -43.15
CA GLU A 707 -20.76 -19.87 -41.82
C GLU A 707 -19.22 -19.88 -41.82
N MET A 708 -18.56 -20.50 -42.80
CA MET A 708 -17.09 -20.59 -42.84
C MET A 708 -16.39 -19.67 -43.85
N LEU A 709 -17.05 -19.18 -44.90
CA LEU A 709 -16.37 -18.57 -46.06
C LEU A 709 -16.63 -17.08 -46.31
N ILE A 710 -17.26 -16.35 -45.38
CA ILE A 710 -17.45 -14.88 -45.46
C ILE A 710 -16.19 -14.11 -44.98
N THR A 711 -15.06 -14.79 -44.76
CA THR A 711 -13.87 -14.20 -44.12
C THR A 711 -12.75 -13.75 -45.06
N VAL A 712 -12.83 -13.93 -46.40
CA VAL A 712 -11.66 -13.58 -47.24
C VAL A 712 -11.94 -12.81 -48.55
N ILE A 713 -13.10 -12.91 -49.20
CA ILE A 713 -13.29 -12.23 -50.51
C ILE A 713 -14.72 -11.68 -50.64
N GLY A 714 -14.86 -10.37 -50.90
CA GLY A 714 -16.15 -9.77 -51.22
C GLY A 714 -16.69 -10.30 -52.55
N TYR A 715 -17.91 -10.84 -52.55
CA TYR A 715 -18.52 -11.42 -53.75
C TYR A 715 -19.21 -10.37 -54.64
N PRO A 716 -19.23 -10.57 -55.98
CA PRO A 716 -20.09 -9.82 -56.90
C PRO A 716 -21.59 -10.01 -56.57
N VAL A 717 -22.40 -9.00 -56.90
CA VAL A 717 -23.86 -8.93 -56.65
C VAL A 717 -24.62 -10.21 -57.06
N LEU A 718 -24.18 -10.88 -58.12
CA LEU A 718 -24.77 -12.11 -58.64
C LEU A 718 -24.77 -13.27 -57.61
N TYR A 719 -23.72 -13.40 -56.81
CA TYR A 719 -23.60 -14.50 -55.84
C TYR A 719 -24.53 -14.30 -54.64
N LYS A 720 -24.76 -13.03 -54.27
CA LYS A 720 -25.70 -12.64 -53.20
C LYS A 720 -27.15 -12.91 -53.61
N GLN A 721 -27.47 -12.74 -54.90
CA GLN A 721 -28.77 -13.12 -55.47
C GLN A 721 -28.95 -14.65 -55.52
N VAL A 722 -27.93 -15.39 -55.98
CA VAL A 722 -27.97 -16.87 -56.01
C VAL A 722 -28.08 -17.45 -54.59
N SER A 723 -27.37 -16.92 -53.60
CA SER A 723 -27.48 -17.37 -52.20
C SER A 723 -28.87 -17.15 -51.59
N ASN A 724 -29.52 -16.02 -51.89
CA ASN A 724 -30.87 -15.72 -51.38
C ASN A 724 -31.93 -16.61 -52.06
N GLU A 725 -31.78 -16.88 -53.36
CA GLU A 725 -32.64 -17.81 -54.10
C GLU A 725 -32.45 -19.26 -53.63
N VAL A 726 -31.20 -19.71 -53.44
CA VAL A 726 -30.87 -21.06 -52.93
C VAL A 726 -31.36 -21.26 -51.48
N SER A 727 -31.27 -20.23 -50.62
CA SER A 727 -31.79 -20.29 -49.25
C SER A 727 -33.33 -20.35 -49.20
N SER A 728 -34.01 -19.76 -50.19
CA SER A 728 -35.47 -19.84 -50.32
C SER A 728 -35.96 -21.22 -50.80
N ILE A 729 -35.19 -21.91 -51.66
CA ILE A 729 -35.55 -23.21 -52.24
C ILE A 729 -35.18 -24.38 -51.31
N LEU A 730 -34.07 -24.27 -50.58
CA LEU A 730 -33.71 -25.23 -49.51
C LEU A 730 -34.50 -25.00 -48.21
N SER A 731 -35.49 -24.12 -48.21
CA SER A 731 -36.33 -23.83 -47.04
C SER A 731 -37.35 -24.94 -46.73
N LEU A 732 -36.84 -26.14 -46.48
CA LEU A 732 -37.33 -26.96 -45.35
C LEU A 732 -37.01 -26.28 -44.00
N GLY A 733 -36.65 -25.00 -44.00
CA GLY A 733 -36.58 -24.12 -42.86
C GLY A 733 -37.85 -24.15 -42.04
N PHE A 734 -39.04 -24.40 -42.61
CA PHE A 734 -40.24 -24.66 -41.80
C PHE A 734 -40.04 -25.88 -40.89
N LEU A 735 -39.63 -27.04 -41.43
CA LEU A 735 -39.42 -28.28 -40.66
C LEU A 735 -38.24 -28.21 -39.69
N VAL A 736 -37.19 -27.43 -39.99
CA VAL A 736 -36.02 -27.27 -39.11
C VAL A 736 -36.18 -26.14 -38.09
N SER A 737 -37.02 -25.14 -38.35
CA SER A 737 -37.26 -24.01 -37.43
C SER A 737 -38.48 -24.20 -36.52
N THR A 738 -39.40 -25.12 -36.83
CA THR A 738 -40.49 -25.50 -35.90
C THR A 738 -40.03 -26.49 -34.83
N VAL A 739 -38.92 -27.20 -35.05
CA VAL A 739 -38.38 -28.16 -34.10
C VAL A 739 -37.10 -27.60 -33.49
N PRO A 740 -37.07 -27.28 -32.19
CA PRO A 740 -35.89 -26.70 -31.55
C PRO A 740 -34.85 -27.81 -31.34
N PHE A 741 -34.08 -28.12 -32.39
CA PHE A 741 -33.04 -29.15 -32.35
C PHE A 741 -31.97 -28.87 -31.29
N GLU A 742 -31.68 -27.58 -31.06
CA GLU A 742 -30.80 -27.11 -29.99
C GLU A 742 -31.37 -27.36 -28.58
N CYS A 743 -32.70 -27.61 -28.48
CA CYS A 743 -33.39 -27.93 -27.23
C CYS A 743 -33.78 -29.41 -27.09
N LEU A 744 -33.43 -30.29 -28.05
CA LEU A 744 -33.97 -31.65 -28.09
C LEU A 744 -33.37 -32.65 -27.08
N HIS A 745 -32.24 -32.37 -26.40
CA HIS A 745 -31.86 -33.15 -25.20
C HIS A 745 -30.73 -32.56 -24.35
N ASN A 746 -30.74 -32.92 -23.05
CA ASN A 746 -30.04 -32.27 -21.94
C ASN A 746 -28.78 -33.03 -21.46
N SER A 747 -27.91 -33.53 -22.36
CA SER A 747 -26.71 -34.30 -21.95
C SER A 747 -25.41 -33.73 -22.54
N LYS A 748 -24.46 -33.40 -21.65
CA LYS A 748 -23.15 -32.76 -21.90
C LYS A 748 -22.17 -33.50 -22.85
N ASN A 749 -22.56 -34.56 -23.57
CA ASN A 749 -21.60 -35.42 -24.27
C ASN A 749 -22.11 -35.97 -25.63
N TYR A 750 -22.39 -35.10 -26.61
CA TYR A 750 -22.38 -35.53 -28.01
C TYR A 750 -21.67 -34.52 -28.92
N HIS A 751 -20.73 -35.05 -29.71
CA HIS A 751 -19.91 -34.33 -30.69
C HIS A 751 -20.73 -33.76 -31.86
N PHE A 752 -20.15 -32.79 -32.56
CA PHE A 752 -20.59 -32.11 -33.79
C PHE A 752 -21.25 -33.02 -34.86
N TYR A 753 -20.81 -34.27 -34.99
CA TYR A 753 -21.17 -35.17 -36.10
C TYR A 753 -22.63 -35.69 -36.11
N PRO A 754 -23.21 -36.20 -35.00
CA PRO A 754 -24.61 -36.63 -34.98
C PRO A 754 -25.65 -35.52 -35.21
N MET A 755 -25.38 -34.28 -34.76
CA MET A 755 -26.28 -33.15 -35.00
C MET A 755 -26.25 -32.69 -36.47
N LEU A 756 -25.07 -32.75 -37.09
CA LEU A 756 -24.90 -32.54 -38.53
C LEU A 756 -25.67 -33.60 -39.33
N PHE A 757 -25.59 -34.87 -38.90
CA PHE A 757 -26.30 -35.99 -39.54
C PHE A 757 -27.83 -35.84 -39.44
N ALA A 758 -28.37 -35.44 -38.28
CA ALA A 758 -29.81 -35.24 -38.12
C ALA A 758 -30.36 -34.11 -39.01
N LYS A 759 -29.64 -32.98 -39.11
CA LYS A 759 -30.03 -31.84 -39.95
C LYS A 759 -29.91 -32.11 -41.46
N THR A 760 -29.10 -33.08 -41.88
CA THR A 760 -28.91 -33.44 -43.31
C THR A 760 -29.70 -34.69 -43.75
N ALA A 761 -29.78 -35.74 -42.94
CA ALA A 761 -30.38 -37.02 -43.33
C ALA A 761 -31.92 -36.99 -43.37
N GLY A 762 -32.57 -36.19 -42.50
CA GLY A 762 -34.03 -36.08 -42.45
C GLY A 762 -34.68 -35.60 -43.76
N PRO A 763 -34.26 -34.44 -44.31
CA PRO A 763 -34.73 -33.94 -45.60
C PRO A 763 -34.52 -34.91 -46.78
N ILE A 764 -33.38 -35.60 -46.79
CA ILE A 764 -33.03 -36.58 -47.84
C ILE A 764 -33.92 -37.83 -47.72
N GLY A 765 -34.24 -38.28 -46.50
CA GLY A 765 -35.15 -39.39 -46.26
C GLY A 765 -36.58 -39.10 -46.73
N ILE A 766 -37.09 -37.89 -46.47
CA ILE A 766 -38.45 -37.48 -46.87
C ILE A 766 -38.56 -37.37 -48.40
N THR A 767 -37.54 -36.83 -49.07
CA THR A 767 -37.52 -36.74 -50.54
C THR A 767 -37.40 -38.10 -51.21
N ALA A 768 -36.61 -39.03 -50.64
CA ALA A 768 -36.51 -40.41 -51.11
C ALA A 768 -37.84 -41.19 -50.95
N LEU A 769 -38.54 -41.00 -49.82
CA LEU A 769 -39.86 -41.60 -49.59
C LEU A 769 -40.92 -41.04 -50.56
N GLY A 770 -40.87 -39.75 -50.87
CA GLY A 770 -41.72 -39.12 -51.88
C GLY A 770 -41.48 -39.69 -53.29
N ALA A 771 -40.22 -39.90 -53.68
CA ALA A 771 -39.86 -40.51 -54.96
C ALA A 771 -40.29 -41.98 -55.07
N LEU A 772 -40.17 -42.76 -53.98
CA LEU A 772 -40.67 -44.14 -53.91
C LEU A 772 -42.19 -44.22 -54.01
N TYR A 773 -42.91 -43.32 -53.32
CA TYR A 773 -44.36 -43.21 -53.46
C TYR A 773 -44.79 -42.85 -54.89
N TYR A 774 -44.06 -41.93 -55.55
CA TYR A 774 -44.32 -41.57 -56.94
C TYR A 774 -44.10 -42.75 -57.91
N ALA A 775 -43.02 -43.52 -57.72
CA ALA A 775 -42.75 -44.71 -58.52
C ALA A 775 -43.82 -45.80 -58.33
N ALA A 776 -44.27 -46.02 -57.08
CA ALA A 776 -45.34 -46.95 -56.76
C ALA A 776 -46.69 -46.51 -57.36
N LYS A 777 -47.03 -45.22 -57.27
CA LYS A 777 -48.27 -44.65 -57.84
C LYS A 777 -48.28 -44.70 -59.37
N ARG A 778 -47.13 -44.47 -60.03
CA ARG A 778 -46.98 -44.61 -61.48
C ARG A 778 -47.16 -46.05 -61.95
N PHE A 779 -46.66 -47.01 -61.18
CA PHE A 779 -46.87 -48.43 -61.46
C PHE A 779 -48.33 -48.84 -61.28
N TRP A 780 -49.01 -48.31 -60.25
CA TRP A 780 -50.43 -48.58 -59.98
C TRP A 780 -51.36 -47.99 -61.04
N LEU A 781 -51.10 -46.75 -61.50
CA LEU A 781 -51.86 -46.11 -62.60
C LEU A 781 -51.72 -46.86 -63.94
N LYS A 782 -50.56 -47.49 -64.19
CA LYS A 782 -50.33 -48.31 -65.39
C LYS A 782 -51.08 -49.64 -65.38
N MET A 783 -51.57 -50.10 -64.22
CA MET A 783 -52.38 -51.32 -64.09
C MET A 783 -53.89 -51.07 -64.20
N LEU A 784 -54.36 -49.82 -64.05
CA LEU A 784 -55.79 -49.49 -64.04
C LEU A 784 -56.35 -49.05 -65.40
N TYR A 785 -55.50 -48.57 -66.32
CA TYR A 785 -55.91 -48.11 -67.65
C TYR A 785 -55.37 -49.05 -68.72
N THR A 786 -56.26 -49.77 -69.41
CA THR A 786 -55.90 -50.68 -70.52
C THR A 786 -55.82 -49.98 -71.88
N ASP A 787 -56.25 -48.72 -71.98
CA ASP A 787 -56.11 -47.92 -73.20
C ASP A 787 -54.85 -47.04 -73.13
N THR A 788 -53.95 -47.23 -74.10
CA THR A 788 -52.61 -46.63 -74.11
C THR A 788 -52.61 -45.12 -74.30
N ALA A 789 -53.65 -44.56 -74.94
CA ALA A 789 -53.72 -43.13 -75.24
C ALA A 789 -54.11 -42.29 -74.00
N GLU A 790 -55.05 -42.77 -73.18
CA GLU A 790 -55.49 -42.08 -71.97
C GLU A 790 -54.43 -42.13 -70.85
N PHE A 791 -53.68 -43.25 -70.79
CA PHE A 791 -52.51 -43.38 -69.92
C PHE A 791 -51.39 -42.40 -70.28
N GLU A 792 -51.11 -42.20 -71.57
CA GLU A 792 -50.07 -41.25 -72.01
C GLU A 792 -50.44 -39.80 -71.71
N GLU A 793 -51.70 -39.39 -71.81
CA GLU A 793 -52.10 -38.00 -71.52
C GLU A 793 -51.99 -37.68 -70.01
N ILE A 794 -52.46 -38.57 -69.14
CA ILE A 794 -52.38 -38.39 -67.68
C ILE A 794 -50.94 -38.54 -67.18
N ASN A 795 -50.20 -39.52 -67.70
CA ASN A 795 -48.79 -39.69 -67.39
C ASN A 795 -47.98 -38.47 -67.88
N ASN A 796 -48.27 -37.88 -69.03
CA ASN A 796 -47.58 -36.68 -69.50
C ASN A 796 -47.94 -35.41 -68.70
N LYS A 797 -49.18 -35.24 -68.23
CA LYS A 797 -49.54 -34.13 -67.32
C LYS A 797 -48.87 -34.26 -65.95
N LEU A 798 -48.73 -35.48 -65.43
CA LEU A 798 -48.05 -35.75 -64.16
C LEU A 798 -46.52 -35.68 -64.30
N HIS A 799 -45.98 -36.19 -65.41
CA HIS A 799 -44.56 -36.08 -65.76
C HIS A 799 -44.17 -34.65 -66.06
N ALA A 800 -45.02 -33.82 -66.66
CA ALA A 800 -44.76 -32.40 -66.89
C ALA A 800 -44.67 -31.62 -65.57
N LYS A 801 -45.57 -31.86 -64.60
CA LYS A 801 -45.48 -31.22 -63.28
C LYS A 801 -44.30 -31.71 -62.44
N CYS A 802 -43.96 -33.00 -62.52
CA CYS A 802 -42.77 -33.54 -61.84
C CYS A 802 -41.47 -33.15 -62.55
N MET A 803 -41.46 -33.04 -63.88
CA MET A 803 -40.31 -32.54 -64.65
C MET A 803 -40.19 -31.03 -64.54
N GLU A 804 -41.24 -30.23 -64.34
CA GLU A 804 -41.09 -28.82 -63.94
C GLU A 804 -40.40 -28.72 -62.58
N ALA A 805 -40.83 -29.51 -61.59
CA ALA A 805 -40.17 -29.55 -60.28
C ALA A 805 -38.71 -30.05 -60.39
N PHE A 806 -38.43 -31.03 -61.25
CA PHE A 806 -37.09 -31.58 -61.45
C PHE A 806 -36.21 -30.69 -62.36
N PHE A 807 -36.76 -30.00 -63.37
CA PHE A 807 -36.04 -29.05 -64.22
C PHE A 807 -35.69 -27.78 -63.44
N ILE A 808 -36.56 -27.30 -62.55
CA ILE A 808 -36.21 -26.18 -61.65
C ILE A 808 -35.01 -26.58 -60.77
N ILE A 809 -34.96 -27.83 -60.30
CA ILE A 809 -33.86 -28.37 -59.51
C ILE A 809 -32.58 -28.61 -60.37
N THR A 810 -32.72 -28.98 -61.64
CA THR A 810 -31.57 -29.37 -62.49
C THR A 810 -30.99 -28.20 -63.31
N TYR A 811 -31.82 -27.25 -63.76
CA TYR A 811 -31.40 -26.10 -64.59
C TYR A 811 -30.58 -25.06 -63.80
N VAL A 812 -30.79 -24.97 -62.49
CA VAL A 812 -30.01 -24.09 -61.59
C VAL A 812 -28.67 -24.72 -61.17
N VAL A 813 -28.51 -26.05 -61.32
CA VAL A 813 -27.30 -26.79 -60.87
C VAL A 813 -26.30 -27.03 -62.00
N PHE A 814 -26.70 -27.03 -63.28
CA PHE A 814 -25.83 -27.53 -64.38
C PHE A 814 -25.51 -26.57 -65.54
N VAL A 815 -25.84 -25.27 -65.51
CA VAL A 815 -25.41 -24.32 -66.57
C VAL A 815 -24.59 -23.15 -66.01
N PRO A 816 -23.24 -23.22 -66.02
CA PRO A 816 -22.40 -22.04 -65.92
C PRO A 816 -22.14 -21.47 -67.32
N GLY A 817 -22.60 -20.24 -67.58
CA GLY A 817 -22.09 -19.42 -68.69
C GLY A 817 -23.13 -18.86 -69.66
N ARG A 818 -23.69 -17.70 -69.33
CA ARG A 818 -23.44 -16.45 -70.05
C ARG A 818 -23.58 -15.27 -69.12
#